data_AF-H2PLE5-F1
#
_entry.id   AF-H2PLE5-F1
#
_cell.length_a   1.000
_cell.length_b   1.000
_cell.length_c   1.000
_cell.angle_alpha   90.00
_cell.angle_beta   90.00
_cell.angle_gamma   90.00
#
_symmetry.space_group_name_H-M   'P 1'
#
loop_
_entity.id
_entity.type
_entity.pdbx_description
1 polymer ?
#
loop_
_entity_poly.entity_id
_entity_poly.type
_entity_poly.pdbx_seq_one_letter_code
_entity_poly.pdbx_strand_id
1 'polypeptide(L)'
;MASSGEDISNDDDDMHPAAAGMADGVHLLGFSDEILLHILSHVPSTDLILNVRRTCRKLAALCLDKSLIHTVLLQKDYQASEDKVRQLVKEIGREIQQLSMAGCYWLPGSTVEHVARCRSLVKVNLSGCHLTSLRLSKMLSALQHLRSLAIDVSPGFDASQLSSECKATLSRVRELKQTLFTPSYGVVPCCTSLEKLLLYFEILDRTREGAILSGQLMVGQSNVPHYQNLRVFYARLAPGYINQEVVRLYLAVLSDRTPQNLHAFLISVPGSFAESGATKNLLDSMARNVALDALQLPKSWLNGSSLLQHMKFNNPFYFSFSRCTLSGGHLIQQVINGGKDLRSLASLNLSGCVHCLSPDSLLRKAEDDIDSSILETLVASCCNLRHLNLSAAHHHSSEGLGRHLCQLLARLRHLRSLSLPVCSVADSAPRADRAPAQPAMHAVPRGFGKKVRVGVQSCPSPFSGQAGPQPSSVFWSLLKNLPFLEHLELIGSNFSSAMPRNEPAIRNSLPPCSRAQSVGDSEVAAIGQLAFLRHLTLAQLPSVLTGSGLVSIGLQCQQLRSLSLANLGMMGKVVYMPALSDMLKHCKRLRDLRLEQPYFSANAQFFQALSQCPSLQRLCLVSRSGTLQPDAVLAFMTRCLHVVMCHLFTGESLATCKSLQQSLLRSFQAERPALNVIIFPLLHEGLTDVIRDVPLVHLDEITLFKSRVAEEPPNLWW
;
A
#
# COMPACT_ATOMS: atom_id res chain seq x y z
N MET A 1 -2.22 -25.80 78.75
CA MET A 1 -3.45 -25.12 79.24
C MET A 1 -4.34 -24.83 78.05
N ALA A 2 -5.50 -25.43 77.85
CA ALA A 2 -6.02 -26.75 78.23
C ALA A 2 -7.17 -27.04 77.25
N SER A 3 -7.11 -28.12 76.47
CA SER A 3 -8.27 -28.91 76.05
C SER A 3 -7.80 -30.14 75.27
N SER A 4 -7.87 -31.27 75.98
CA SER A 4 -7.94 -32.68 75.56
C SER A 4 -8.96 -32.94 74.45
N GLY A 5 -8.93 -34.02 73.67
CA GLY A 5 -8.13 -35.25 73.62
C GLY A 5 -8.47 -35.95 72.29
N GLU A 6 -7.49 -36.53 71.60
CA GLU A 6 -7.11 -37.96 71.60
C GLU A 6 -7.57 -38.72 70.33
N ASP A 7 -6.51 -39.18 69.64
CA ASP A 7 -6.36 -40.05 68.47
C ASP A 7 -7.03 -41.45 68.54
N ILE A 8 -7.14 -42.13 67.37
CA ILE A 8 -6.45 -43.41 66.99
C ILE A 8 -7.30 -44.36 66.07
N SER A 9 -6.63 -44.81 64.97
CA SER A 9 -6.73 -46.07 64.16
C SER A 9 -7.86 -46.23 63.11
N ASN A 10 -7.55 -46.32 61.79
CA ASN A 10 -7.01 -47.45 60.96
C ASN A 10 -8.04 -48.56 60.73
N ASP A 11 -8.17 -49.26 59.61
CA ASP A 11 -7.69 -49.26 58.20
C ASP A 11 -8.54 -50.37 57.50
N ASP A 12 -8.47 -50.44 56.16
CA ASP A 12 -8.73 -51.61 55.29
C ASP A 12 -10.20 -52.07 55.04
N ASP A 13 -10.65 -52.51 53.86
CA ASP A 13 -10.21 -52.48 52.45
C ASP A 13 -11.35 -53.15 51.65
N ASP A 14 -11.68 -52.68 50.44
CA ASP A 14 -12.11 -53.52 49.29
C ASP A 14 -12.52 -52.67 48.05
N MET A 15 -11.49 -52.28 47.30
CA MET A 15 -11.25 -52.50 45.86
C MET A 15 -12.39 -52.48 44.79
N HIS A 16 -12.15 -51.60 43.79
CA HIS A 16 -12.43 -51.64 42.32
C HIS A 16 -13.58 -50.78 41.71
N PRO A 17 -13.42 -50.28 40.46
CA PRO A 17 -12.26 -49.59 39.89
C PRO A 17 -12.63 -48.30 39.11
N ALA A 18 -11.59 -47.58 38.69
CA ALA A 18 -11.58 -46.33 37.95
C ALA A 18 -12.57 -46.21 36.77
N ALA A 19 -13.27 -45.08 36.73
CA ALA A 19 -13.73 -44.45 35.49
C ALA A 19 -13.12 -43.05 35.40
N ALA A 20 -11.81 -43.00 35.21
CA ALA A 20 -11.12 -41.84 34.68
C ALA A 20 -11.45 -41.74 33.19
N GLY A 21 -12.31 -40.78 32.85
CA GLY A 21 -12.69 -40.45 31.48
C GLY A 21 -13.04 -38.98 31.39
N MET A 22 -12.19 -38.11 31.95
CA MET A 22 -12.27 -36.68 31.69
C MET A 22 -12.02 -36.44 30.20
N ALA A 23 -13.01 -35.88 29.51
CA ALA A 23 -12.77 -35.13 28.29
C ALA A 23 -12.07 -33.82 28.68
N ASP A 24 -10.76 -33.91 28.90
CA ASP A 24 -9.90 -32.80 29.25
C ASP A 24 -9.70 -31.94 27.98
N GLY A 25 -10.59 -30.98 27.79
CA GLY A 25 -10.44 -29.98 26.74
C GLY A 25 -9.18 -29.16 27.02
N VAL A 26 -8.24 -29.13 26.07
CA VAL A 26 -6.98 -28.40 26.18
C VAL A 26 -7.23 -26.96 26.63
N HIS A 27 -6.99 -26.69 27.92
CA HIS A 27 -7.13 -25.36 28.50
C HIS A 27 -5.99 -24.48 27.96
N LEU A 28 -6.28 -23.25 27.49
CA LEU A 28 -5.30 -22.35 26.86
C LEU A 28 -3.99 -22.21 27.67
N LEU A 29 -4.10 -22.17 29.01
CA LEU A 29 -2.93 -22.05 29.90
C LEU A 29 -2.06 -23.31 29.99
N GLY A 30 -2.54 -24.44 29.48
CA GLY A 30 -1.82 -25.72 29.39
C GLY A 30 -0.82 -25.78 28.24
N PHE A 31 -0.83 -24.80 27.32
CA PHE A 31 0.22 -24.68 26.31
C PHE A 31 1.57 -24.28 26.92
N SER A 32 2.65 -24.62 26.21
CA SER A 32 4.00 -24.19 26.55
C SER A 32 4.15 -22.66 26.44
N ASP A 33 5.14 -22.12 27.13
CA ASP A 33 5.38 -20.68 27.16
C ASP A 33 5.72 -20.14 25.76
N GLU A 34 6.41 -20.92 24.92
CA GLU A 34 6.76 -20.53 23.54
C GLU A 34 5.52 -20.37 22.66
N ILE A 35 4.55 -21.29 22.78
CA ILE A 35 3.29 -21.22 22.04
C ILE A 35 2.48 -20.02 22.52
N LEU A 36 2.42 -19.81 23.84
CA LEU A 36 1.72 -18.66 24.43
C LEU A 36 2.36 -17.34 24.00
N LEU A 37 3.69 -17.22 24.01
CA LEU A 37 4.40 -16.04 23.51
C LEU A 37 4.10 -15.79 22.03
N HIS A 38 4.05 -16.84 21.21
CA HIS A 38 3.67 -16.70 19.81
C HIS A 38 2.23 -16.18 19.66
N ILE A 39 1.27 -16.70 20.42
CA ILE A 39 -0.11 -16.21 20.43
C ILE A 39 -0.16 -14.74 20.88
N LEU A 40 0.53 -14.40 21.97
CA LEU A 40 0.56 -13.06 22.54
C LEU A 40 1.23 -12.03 21.61
N SER A 41 2.14 -12.46 20.73
CA SER A 41 2.76 -11.58 19.72
C SER A 41 1.77 -10.98 18.71
N HIS A 42 0.56 -11.54 18.60
CA HIS A 42 -0.52 -11.04 17.76
C HIS A 42 -1.48 -10.09 18.48
N VAL A 43 -1.32 -9.88 19.79
CA VAL A 43 -2.14 -8.97 20.58
C VAL A 43 -1.53 -7.56 20.55
N PRO A 44 -2.32 -6.49 20.34
CA PRO A 44 -1.82 -5.12 20.43
C PRO A 44 -1.09 -4.87 21.75
N SER A 45 0.06 -4.18 21.72
CA SER A 45 0.89 -3.98 22.91
C SER A 45 0.15 -3.25 24.05
N THR A 46 -0.77 -2.36 23.70
CA THR A 46 -1.65 -1.66 24.66
C THR A 46 -2.51 -2.67 25.42
N ASP A 47 -3.24 -3.53 24.72
CA ASP A 47 -4.10 -4.55 25.34
C ASP A 47 -3.30 -5.64 26.06
N LEU A 48 -2.14 -6.02 25.52
CA LEU A 48 -1.25 -7.00 26.13
C LEU A 48 -0.88 -6.61 27.58
N ILE A 49 -0.45 -5.35 27.75
CA ILE A 49 0.06 -4.84 29.03
C ILE A 49 -1.08 -4.41 29.95
N LEU A 50 -2.11 -3.75 29.41
CA LEU A 50 -3.16 -3.14 30.23
C LEU A 50 -4.28 -4.12 30.58
N ASN A 51 -4.55 -5.11 29.73
CA ASN A 51 -5.68 -6.03 29.87
C ASN A 51 -5.20 -7.48 30.11
N VAL A 52 -4.48 -8.07 29.15
CA VAL A 52 -4.11 -9.51 29.19
C VAL A 52 -3.25 -9.84 30.40
N ARG A 53 -2.25 -9.00 30.69
CA ARG A 53 -1.35 -9.13 31.85
C ARG A 53 -2.11 -9.28 33.18
N ARG A 54 -3.30 -8.69 33.31
CA ARG A 54 -4.07 -8.65 34.58
C ARG A 54 -4.97 -9.87 34.80
N THR A 55 -5.03 -10.78 33.83
CA THR A 55 -5.97 -11.91 33.86
C THR A 55 -5.53 -13.06 34.77
N CYS A 56 -4.24 -13.43 34.77
CA CYS A 56 -3.69 -14.47 35.64
C CYS A 56 -2.17 -14.33 35.83
N ARG A 57 -1.59 -15.02 36.83
CA ARG A 57 -0.16 -14.93 37.16
C ARG A 57 0.76 -15.38 36.01
N LYS A 58 0.41 -16.45 35.29
CA LYS A 58 1.22 -16.97 34.17
C LYS A 58 1.30 -15.93 33.04
N LEU A 59 0.15 -15.41 32.60
CA LEU A 59 0.11 -14.35 31.58
C LEU A 59 0.74 -13.04 32.08
N ALA A 60 0.63 -12.73 33.38
CA ALA A 60 1.31 -11.55 33.95
C ALA A 60 2.83 -11.60 33.77
N ALA A 61 3.44 -12.78 33.90
CA ALA A 61 4.86 -12.99 33.64
C ALA A 61 5.18 -12.97 32.14
N LEU A 62 4.42 -13.74 31.33
CA LEU A 62 4.67 -13.86 29.88
C LEU A 62 4.49 -12.53 29.13
N CYS A 63 3.51 -11.70 29.49
CA CYS A 63 3.31 -10.39 28.87
C CYS A 63 4.49 -9.42 29.09
N LEU A 64 5.38 -9.69 30.05
CA LEU A 64 6.59 -8.92 30.31
C LEU A 64 7.84 -9.56 29.70
N ASP A 65 7.70 -10.63 28.93
CA ASP A 65 8.81 -11.24 28.24
C ASP A 65 9.42 -10.27 27.22
N LYS A 66 10.75 -10.31 27.12
CA LYS A 66 11.55 -9.43 26.27
C LYS A 66 11.15 -9.52 24.79
N SER A 67 10.76 -10.71 24.32
CA SER A 67 10.30 -10.91 22.95
C SER A 67 9.04 -10.10 22.60
N LEU A 68 8.23 -9.74 23.60
CA LEU A 68 6.98 -9.00 23.43
C LEU A 68 7.12 -7.50 23.74
N ILE A 69 7.94 -7.13 24.75
CA ILE A 69 8.00 -5.74 25.24
C ILE A 69 9.14 -4.91 24.67
N HIS A 70 10.19 -5.54 24.11
CA HIS A 70 11.29 -4.79 23.49
C HIS A 70 10.84 -4.07 22.21
N THR A 71 9.83 -4.60 21.51
CA THR A 71 9.30 -4.03 20.27
C THR A 71 7.83 -3.70 20.42
N VAL A 72 7.50 -2.41 20.47
CA VAL A 72 6.13 -1.92 20.62
C VAL A 72 5.68 -1.24 19.34
N LEU A 73 4.62 -1.78 18.73
CA LEU A 73 4.05 -1.27 17.48
C LEU A 73 2.66 -0.70 17.75
N LEU A 74 2.56 0.63 17.83
CA LEU A 74 1.28 1.36 17.95
C LEU A 74 0.73 1.80 16.58
N GLN A 75 1.51 1.63 15.51
CA GLN A 75 1.05 1.92 14.15
C GLN A 75 -0.21 1.11 13.82
N LYS A 76 -1.26 1.80 13.35
CA LYS A 76 -2.57 1.21 13.04
C LYS A 76 -3.30 0.59 14.23
N ASP A 77 -2.84 0.80 15.47
CA ASP A 77 -3.64 0.55 16.68
C ASP A 77 -4.59 1.74 16.90
N TYR A 78 -5.60 1.86 16.04
CA TYR A 78 -6.54 2.98 16.05
C TYR A 78 -7.42 3.05 17.31
N GLN A 79 -7.36 2.05 18.18
CA GLN A 79 -8.05 2.01 19.48
C GLN A 79 -7.16 2.50 20.64
N ALA A 80 -5.89 2.80 20.38
CA ALA A 80 -4.98 3.38 21.36
C ALA A 80 -5.38 4.83 21.68
N SER A 81 -5.91 5.06 22.89
CA SER A 81 -6.14 6.40 23.42
C SER A 81 -4.87 6.98 24.05
N GLU A 82 -4.87 8.28 24.28
CA GLU A 82 -3.80 8.99 25.00
C GLU A 82 -3.47 8.33 26.35
N ASP A 83 -4.49 8.03 27.15
CA ASP A 83 -4.31 7.42 28.47
C ASP A 83 -3.71 6.03 28.40
N LYS A 84 -4.17 5.20 27.45
CA LYS A 84 -3.61 3.85 27.24
C LYS A 84 -2.13 3.93 26.87
N VAL A 85 -1.74 4.84 25.96
CA VAL A 85 -0.34 5.01 25.56
C VAL A 85 0.52 5.51 26.72
N ARG A 86 0.03 6.49 27.49
CA ARG A 86 0.73 7.00 28.68
C ARG A 86 0.95 5.91 29.72
N GLN A 87 -0.06 5.07 29.95
CA GLN A 87 0.02 3.98 30.91
C GLN A 87 0.96 2.88 30.43
N LEU A 88 0.91 2.50 29.16
CA LEU A 88 1.85 1.55 28.55
C LEU A 88 3.30 1.99 28.76
N VAL A 89 3.61 3.24 28.41
CA VAL A 89 4.95 3.81 28.57
C VAL A 89 5.35 3.91 30.05
N LYS A 90 4.40 4.16 30.95
CA LYS A 90 4.64 4.14 32.40
C LYS A 90 5.01 2.74 32.90
N GLU A 91 4.34 1.70 32.41
CA GLU A 91 4.52 0.33 32.88
C GLU A 91 5.79 -0.32 32.33
N ILE A 92 6.10 -0.15 31.04
CA ILE A 92 7.19 -0.89 30.38
C ILE A 92 8.22 0.00 29.67
N GLY A 93 8.10 1.34 29.73
CA GLY A 93 8.90 2.24 28.90
C GLY A 93 10.41 2.03 28.96
N ARG A 94 10.95 1.65 30.13
CA ARG A 94 12.39 1.40 30.31
C ARG A 94 12.92 0.17 29.54
N GLU A 95 12.05 -0.78 29.21
CA GLU A 95 12.41 -2.01 28.50
C GLU A 95 12.24 -1.88 26.98
N ILE A 96 11.50 -0.86 26.52
CA ILE A 96 11.23 -0.68 25.10
C ILE A 96 12.52 -0.28 24.37
N GLN A 97 12.90 -1.07 23.37
CA GLN A 97 14.06 -0.82 22.48
C GLN A 97 13.63 -0.31 21.11
N GLN A 98 12.45 -0.73 20.63
CA GLN A 98 11.87 -0.28 19.38
C GLN A 98 10.43 0.20 19.62
N LEU A 99 10.13 1.41 19.18
CA LEU A 99 8.78 1.98 19.26
C LEU A 99 8.36 2.57 17.91
N SER A 100 7.24 2.10 17.38
CA SER A 100 6.60 2.72 16.21
C SER A 100 5.26 3.34 16.59
N MET A 101 5.17 4.67 16.51
CA MET A 101 3.94 5.46 16.56
C MET A 101 3.56 5.98 15.16
N ALA A 102 4.01 5.29 14.12
CA ALA A 102 3.82 5.73 12.74
C ALA A 102 2.33 5.85 12.38
N GLY A 103 1.93 7.02 11.88
CA GLY A 103 0.56 7.29 11.49
C GLY A 103 -0.41 7.46 12.66
N CYS A 104 0.07 7.65 13.90
CA CYS A 104 -0.75 7.95 15.07
C CYS A 104 -1.17 9.44 15.12
N TYR A 105 -1.74 9.96 14.02
CA TYR A 105 -2.08 11.37 13.84
C TYR A 105 -3.12 11.91 14.84
N TRP A 106 -3.89 11.02 15.47
CA TRP A 106 -4.90 11.38 16.46
C TRP A 106 -4.33 11.59 17.86
N LEU A 107 -3.07 11.18 18.11
CA LEU A 107 -2.42 11.37 19.40
C LEU A 107 -1.82 12.77 19.47
N PRO A 108 -2.08 13.54 20.54
CA PRO A 108 -1.52 14.87 20.68
C PRO A 108 0.00 14.80 20.94
N GLY A 109 0.73 15.86 20.56
CA GLY A 109 2.18 15.93 20.74
C GLY A 109 2.65 15.79 22.20
N SER A 110 1.80 16.12 23.18
CA SER A 110 2.07 15.89 24.60
C SER A 110 2.18 14.40 24.96
N THR A 111 1.42 13.54 24.28
CA THR A 111 1.53 12.08 24.42
C THR A 111 2.85 11.60 23.85
N VAL A 112 3.28 12.14 22.71
CA VAL A 112 4.56 11.78 22.07
C VAL A 112 5.76 12.18 22.95
N GLU A 113 5.68 13.28 23.72
CA GLU A 113 6.74 13.63 24.67
C GLU A 113 7.02 12.56 25.73
N HIS A 114 6.05 11.67 26.03
CA HIS A 114 6.25 10.59 26.99
C HIS A 114 7.26 9.55 26.50
N VAL A 115 7.53 9.49 25.20
CA VAL A 115 8.57 8.63 24.59
C VAL A 115 9.96 8.91 25.19
N ALA A 116 10.21 10.12 25.71
CA ALA A 116 11.45 10.46 26.42
C ALA A 116 11.71 9.59 27.67
N ARG A 117 10.68 8.89 28.19
CA ARG A 117 10.83 7.93 29.31
C ARG A 117 11.47 6.62 28.88
N CYS A 118 11.44 6.30 27.58
CA CYS A 118 11.95 5.05 27.04
C CYS A 118 13.45 5.14 26.74
N ARG A 119 14.26 5.20 27.81
CA ARG A 119 15.71 5.47 27.72
C ARG A 119 16.52 4.41 26.98
N SER A 120 16.00 3.20 26.89
CA SER A 120 16.62 2.07 26.18
C SER A 120 16.31 2.04 24.67
N LEU A 121 15.60 3.06 24.15
CA LEU A 121 15.24 3.11 22.74
C LEU A 121 16.47 3.17 21.83
N VAL A 122 16.49 2.23 20.89
CA VAL A 122 17.44 2.13 19.78
C VAL A 122 16.77 2.57 18.48
N LYS A 123 15.47 2.27 18.29
CA LYS A 123 14.71 2.61 17.09
C LYS A 123 13.39 3.28 17.45
N VAL A 124 13.12 4.45 16.87
CA VAL A 124 11.85 5.15 17.06
C VAL A 124 11.29 5.65 15.74
N ASN A 125 9.99 5.43 15.52
CA ASN A 125 9.28 5.95 14.37
C ASN A 125 8.08 6.79 14.81
N LEU A 126 8.16 8.08 14.53
CA LEU A 126 7.18 9.11 14.88
C LEU A 126 6.61 9.80 13.63
N SER A 127 6.80 9.23 12.43
CA SER A 127 6.20 9.78 11.21
C SER A 127 4.68 9.83 11.31
N GLY A 128 4.06 10.91 10.87
CA GLY A 128 2.63 11.17 11.01
C GLY A 128 2.19 11.65 12.40
N CYS A 129 3.12 11.92 13.32
CA CYS A 129 2.82 12.55 14.61
C CYS A 129 3.10 14.06 14.60
N HIS A 130 2.36 14.83 15.39
CA HIS A 130 2.56 16.26 15.51
C HIS A 130 3.73 16.60 16.46
N LEU A 131 4.87 17.00 15.89
CA LEU A 131 6.09 17.35 16.63
C LEU A 131 6.64 18.72 16.21
N THR A 132 6.99 19.54 17.20
CA THR A 132 7.76 20.77 16.99
C THR A 132 9.25 20.50 17.21
N SER A 133 10.12 21.38 16.70
CA SER A 133 11.57 21.37 16.93
C SER A 133 11.93 21.30 18.42
N LEU A 134 11.28 22.10 19.26
CA LEU A 134 11.51 22.11 20.72
C LEU A 134 11.13 20.79 21.39
N ARG A 135 9.97 20.21 21.04
CA ARG A 135 9.52 18.92 21.58
C ARG A 135 10.47 17.80 21.16
N LEU A 136 10.88 17.79 19.90
CA LEU A 136 11.86 16.85 19.37
C LEU A 136 13.17 16.97 20.14
N SER A 137 13.68 18.20 20.33
CA SER A 137 14.93 18.43 21.05
C SER A 137 14.89 17.88 22.48
N LYS A 138 13.84 18.21 23.23
CA LYS A 138 13.64 17.74 24.61
C LYS A 138 13.58 16.21 24.67
N MET A 139 12.84 15.58 23.76
CA MET A 139 12.70 14.13 23.72
C MET A 139 14.01 13.43 23.36
N LEU A 140 14.67 13.82 22.27
CA LEU A 140 15.88 13.16 21.79
C LEU A 140 17.06 13.33 22.77
N SER A 141 17.12 14.43 23.52
CA SER A 141 18.12 14.64 24.56
C SER A 141 18.12 13.55 25.64
N ALA A 142 17.00 12.84 25.83
CA ALA A 142 16.88 11.74 26.77
C ALA A 142 17.19 10.35 26.16
N LEU A 143 17.35 10.23 24.84
CA LEU A 143 17.42 8.96 24.11
C LEU A 143 18.84 8.67 23.58
N GLN A 144 19.81 8.57 24.49
CA GLN A 144 21.24 8.53 24.15
C GLN A 144 21.70 7.29 23.34
N HIS A 145 20.90 6.22 23.35
CA HIS A 145 21.16 4.96 22.64
C HIS A 145 20.51 4.90 21.25
N LEU A 146 19.81 5.96 20.82
CA LEU A 146 19.09 5.95 19.56
C LEU A 146 20.03 5.75 18.36
N ARG A 147 19.61 4.91 17.41
CA ARG A 147 20.31 4.58 16.16
C ARG A 147 19.43 4.72 14.92
N SER A 148 18.11 4.62 15.07
CA SER A 148 17.16 4.68 13.97
C SER A 148 16.02 5.63 14.32
N LEU A 149 15.78 6.63 13.48
CA LEU A 149 14.82 7.71 13.71
C LEU A 149 13.95 7.92 12.46
N ALA A 150 12.64 7.93 12.62
CA ALA A 150 11.71 8.41 11.60
C ALA A 150 10.85 9.56 12.13
N ILE A 151 10.81 10.69 11.42
CA ILE A 151 10.08 11.90 11.84
C ILE A 151 9.46 12.63 10.64
N ASP A 152 8.60 13.59 10.94
CA ASP A 152 8.10 14.56 9.97
C ASP A 152 8.71 15.94 10.26
N VAL A 153 9.03 16.67 9.19
CA VAL A 153 9.56 18.04 9.22
C VAL A 153 8.47 18.96 8.70
N SER A 154 7.68 19.49 9.62
CA SER A 154 6.54 20.37 9.35
C SER A 154 6.96 21.84 9.16
N PRO A 155 6.10 22.68 8.55
CA PRO A 155 6.30 24.13 8.55
C PRO A 155 6.54 24.67 9.97
N GLY A 156 7.52 25.57 10.11
CA GLY A 156 7.96 26.11 11.42
C GLY A 156 9.03 25.29 12.13
N PHE A 157 9.49 24.16 11.55
CA PHE A 157 10.64 23.44 12.07
C PHE A 157 11.93 24.27 11.95
N ASP A 158 12.64 24.41 13.06
CA ASP A 158 13.92 25.11 13.12
C ASP A 158 15.00 24.25 13.79
N ALA A 159 16.02 23.89 13.01
CA ALA A 159 17.16 23.10 13.48
C ALA A 159 18.06 23.88 14.46
N SER A 160 17.99 25.22 14.47
CA SER A 160 18.76 26.05 15.40
C SER A 160 18.31 25.86 16.85
N GLN A 161 17.03 25.51 17.05
CA GLN A 161 16.42 25.27 18.37
C GLN A 161 16.79 23.91 18.98
N LEU A 162 17.55 23.07 18.27
CA LEU A 162 18.02 21.79 18.78
C LEU A 162 19.20 22.00 19.73
N SER A 163 19.08 21.46 20.95
CA SER A 163 20.11 21.54 22.00
C SER A 163 21.37 20.73 21.64
N SER A 164 22.45 20.96 22.38
CA SER A 164 23.71 20.22 22.27
C SER A 164 23.51 18.71 22.46
N GLU A 165 22.69 18.31 23.43
CA GLU A 165 22.43 16.91 23.80
C GLU A 165 21.62 16.22 22.69
N CYS A 166 20.64 16.92 22.14
CA CYS A 166 19.87 16.46 20.97
C CYS A 166 20.80 16.23 19.77
N LYS A 167 21.64 17.22 19.43
CA LYS A 167 22.60 17.10 18.32
C LYS A 167 23.60 15.97 18.54
N ALA A 168 24.08 15.76 19.77
CA ALA A 168 24.95 14.64 20.13
C ALA A 168 24.25 13.27 20.01
N THR A 169 22.93 13.22 20.18
CA THR A 169 22.12 12.02 19.93
C THR A 169 21.95 11.78 18.43
N LEU A 170 21.58 12.82 17.68
CA LEU A 170 21.41 12.77 16.23
C LEU A 170 22.70 12.35 15.49
N SER A 171 23.88 12.77 15.97
CA SER A 171 25.16 12.40 15.37
C SER A 171 25.46 10.90 15.39
N ARG A 172 24.81 10.15 16.28
CA ARG A 172 24.91 8.68 16.42
C ARG A 172 23.86 7.92 15.62
N VAL A 173 22.87 8.61 15.04
CA VAL A 173 21.81 8.00 14.22
C VAL A 173 22.43 7.46 12.94
N ARG A 174 22.15 6.19 12.66
CA ARG A 174 22.59 5.45 11.47
C ARG A 174 21.49 5.32 10.43
N GLU A 175 20.23 5.30 10.86
CA GLU A 175 19.08 5.22 9.96
C GLU A 175 18.17 6.43 10.19
N LEU A 176 17.92 7.21 9.15
CA LEU A 176 17.02 8.36 9.21
C LEU A 176 15.98 8.27 8.11
N LYS A 177 14.71 8.36 8.51
CA LYS A 177 13.59 8.62 7.63
C LYS A 177 13.01 9.99 7.98
N GLN A 178 12.84 10.85 6.99
CA GLN A 178 12.13 12.11 7.20
C GLN A 178 11.12 12.38 6.10
N THR A 179 9.91 12.76 6.52
CA THR A 179 8.89 13.32 5.64
C THR A 179 8.97 14.83 5.69
N LEU A 180 9.28 15.47 4.56
CA LEU A 180 9.46 16.92 4.45
C LEU A 180 8.17 17.56 3.94
N PHE A 181 7.57 18.43 4.75
CA PHE A 181 6.43 19.27 4.35
C PHE A 181 6.83 20.73 4.11
N THR A 182 8.10 21.07 4.29
CA THR A 182 8.67 22.40 4.06
C THR A 182 10.08 22.29 3.46
N PRO A 183 10.53 23.24 2.63
CA PRO A 183 11.89 23.25 2.06
C PRO A 183 12.97 23.32 3.15
N SER A 184 13.62 22.18 3.42
CA SER A 184 14.52 22.04 4.56
C SER A 184 15.44 20.81 4.42
N TYR A 185 16.62 20.86 5.04
CA TYR A 185 17.45 19.67 5.27
C TYR A 185 16.98 18.82 6.46
N GLY A 186 16.00 19.32 7.22
CA GLY A 186 15.51 18.72 8.44
C GLY A 186 16.62 18.52 9.46
N VAL A 187 16.75 17.30 9.97
CA VAL A 187 17.80 16.93 10.94
C VAL A 187 19.05 16.31 10.28
N VAL A 188 19.04 16.12 8.96
CA VAL A 188 20.13 15.43 8.24
C VAL A 188 21.51 16.03 8.52
N PRO A 189 21.72 17.36 8.56
CA PRO A 189 23.04 17.92 8.83
C PRO A 189 23.58 17.57 10.22
N CYS A 190 22.71 17.19 11.17
CA CYS A 190 23.12 16.74 12.50
C CYS A 190 23.48 15.25 12.56
N CYS A 191 23.24 14.47 11.50
CA CYS A 191 23.39 13.02 11.46
C CYS A 191 24.69 12.62 10.77
N THR A 192 25.82 12.70 11.47
CA THR A 192 27.16 12.45 10.88
C THR A 192 27.50 10.97 10.66
N SER A 193 26.84 10.04 11.36
CA SER A 193 27.06 8.60 11.26
C SER A 193 26.06 7.88 10.34
N LEU A 194 25.42 8.62 9.43
CA LEU A 194 24.26 8.13 8.68
C LEU A 194 24.64 7.06 7.65
N GLU A 195 24.00 5.90 7.74
CA GLU A 195 24.16 4.76 6.83
C GLU A 195 22.94 4.59 5.90
N LYS A 196 21.73 4.91 6.37
CA LYS A 196 20.49 4.83 5.58
C LYS A 196 19.71 6.13 5.65
N LEU A 197 19.41 6.72 4.50
CA LEU A 197 18.61 7.95 4.38
C LEU A 197 17.38 7.70 3.50
N LEU A 198 16.20 7.85 4.09
CA LEU A 198 14.91 7.77 3.40
C LEU A 198 14.22 9.14 3.46
N LEU A 199 13.96 9.73 2.31
CA LEU A 199 13.36 11.05 2.17
C LEU A 199 11.99 10.93 1.49
N TYR A 200 10.98 11.50 2.12
CA TYR A 200 9.63 11.61 1.57
C TYR A 200 9.33 13.09 1.38
N PHE A 201 9.24 13.56 0.15
CA PHE A 201 9.02 14.97 -0.15
C PHE A 201 7.53 15.20 -0.42
N GLU A 202 6.88 15.89 0.52
CA GLU A 202 5.46 16.22 0.53
C GLU A 202 5.26 17.73 0.60
N ILE A 203 6.21 18.48 0.04
CA ILE A 203 6.22 19.93 0.02
C ILE A 203 5.28 20.39 -1.09
N LEU A 204 4.50 21.42 -0.81
CA LEU A 204 3.53 21.96 -1.74
C LEU A 204 4.14 23.14 -2.48
N ASP A 205 3.72 23.35 -3.73
CA ASP A 205 4.20 24.48 -4.51
C ASP A 205 3.58 25.81 -4.08
N ARG A 206 2.43 25.77 -3.38
CA ARG A 206 1.66 26.95 -2.97
C ARG A 206 1.23 26.91 -1.51
N THR A 207 1.24 28.07 -0.87
CA THR A 207 0.64 28.27 0.46
C THR A 207 -0.89 28.16 0.39
N ARG A 208 -1.55 28.20 1.55
CA ARG A 208 -3.03 28.20 1.63
C ARG A 208 -3.62 29.48 1.05
N GLU A 209 -2.89 30.59 1.14
CA GLU A 209 -3.24 31.89 0.56
C GLU A 209 -2.91 31.99 -0.94
N GLY A 210 -2.37 30.91 -1.54
CA GLY A 210 -2.06 30.84 -2.97
C GLY A 210 -0.68 31.38 -3.36
N ALA A 211 0.14 31.84 -2.40
CA ALA A 211 1.49 32.31 -2.69
C ALA A 211 2.41 31.16 -3.12
N ILE A 212 3.25 31.37 -4.12
CA ILE A 212 4.22 30.38 -4.58
C ILE A 212 5.33 30.26 -3.53
N LEU A 213 5.59 29.04 -3.07
CA LEU A 213 6.69 28.76 -2.16
C LEU A 213 8.02 28.80 -2.90
N SER A 214 9.06 29.32 -2.26
CA SER A 214 10.42 29.25 -2.81
C SER A 214 11.01 27.86 -2.58
N GLY A 215 11.72 27.32 -3.56
CA GLY A 215 12.48 26.06 -3.43
C GLY A 215 13.78 26.25 -2.66
N GLN A 216 14.13 27.48 -2.29
CA GLN A 216 15.30 27.79 -1.48
C GLN A 216 15.10 27.31 -0.05
N LEU A 217 16.19 26.85 0.56
CA LEU A 217 16.19 26.49 1.97
C LEU A 217 16.03 27.75 2.82
N MET A 218 15.20 27.65 3.85
CA MET A 218 15.01 28.74 4.81
C MET A 218 16.34 29.13 5.48
N VAL A 219 16.56 30.44 5.68
CA VAL A 219 17.77 31.02 6.31
C VAL A 219 17.98 30.43 7.71
N GLY A 220 19.20 29.96 8.02
CA GLY A 220 19.56 29.29 9.28
C GLY A 220 19.74 27.77 9.20
N GLN A 221 19.43 27.15 8.05
CA GLN A 221 19.62 25.71 7.80
C GLN A 221 20.83 25.38 6.92
N SER A 222 21.85 26.24 6.94
CA SER A 222 23.02 26.27 6.05
C SER A 222 24.09 25.20 6.33
N ASN A 223 23.86 24.26 7.26
CA ASN A 223 24.81 23.17 7.50
C ASN A 223 24.69 22.12 6.40
N VAL A 224 25.81 21.77 5.79
CA VAL A 224 25.89 20.81 4.70
C VAL A 224 25.74 19.38 5.26
N PRO A 225 24.84 18.55 4.71
CA PRO A 225 24.75 17.13 5.04
C PRO A 225 26.07 16.36 4.90
N HIS A 226 26.26 15.34 5.76
CA HIS A 226 27.42 14.45 5.70
C HIS A 226 26.99 13.04 5.25
N TYR A 227 27.50 12.56 4.11
CA TYR A 227 27.11 11.28 3.51
C TYR A 227 28.23 10.24 3.42
N GLN A 228 29.35 10.45 4.10
CA GLN A 228 30.55 9.60 3.97
C GLN A 228 30.28 8.11 4.25
N ASN A 229 29.38 7.82 5.19
CA ASN A 229 29.02 6.46 5.60
C ASN A 229 27.76 5.93 4.91
N LEU A 230 27.17 6.69 3.98
CA LEU A 230 25.87 6.36 3.42
C LEU A 230 25.94 5.12 2.54
N ARG A 231 25.05 4.17 2.82
CA ARG A 231 24.91 2.89 2.12
C ARG A 231 23.60 2.78 1.36
N VAL A 232 22.55 3.44 1.85
CA VAL A 232 21.22 3.47 1.24
C VAL A 232 20.76 4.91 1.10
N PHE A 233 20.44 5.32 -0.13
CA PHE A 233 19.75 6.58 -0.41
C PHE A 233 18.41 6.30 -1.09
N TYR A 234 17.33 6.73 -0.47
CA TYR A 234 15.98 6.64 -1.01
C TYR A 234 15.30 8.01 -0.96
N ALA A 235 14.72 8.42 -2.08
CA ALA A 235 13.90 9.62 -2.18
C ALA A 235 12.59 9.30 -2.90
N ARG A 236 11.46 9.64 -2.27
CA ARG A 236 10.13 9.59 -2.88
C ARG A 236 9.54 10.99 -2.92
N LEU A 237 9.13 11.43 -4.10
CA LEU A 237 8.56 12.76 -4.30
C LEU A 237 7.05 12.67 -4.51
N ALA A 238 6.30 13.59 -3.90
CA ALA A 238 4.98 13.97 -4.38
C ALA A 238 5.10 14.88 -5.61
N PRO A 239 4.04 15.04 -6.41
CA PRO A 239 4.02 16.01 -7.50
C PRO A 239 4.27 17.43 -6.97
N GLY A 240 5.07 18.20 -7.72
CA GLY A 240 5.38 19.59 -7.41
C GLY A 240 6.80 19.98 -7.79
N TYR A 241 6.97 21.20 -8.27
CA TYR A 241 8.27 21.77 -8.63
C TYR A 241 9.19 21.89 -7.41
N ILE A 242 8.64 22.28 -6.26
CA ILE A 242 9.43 22.49 -5.04
C ILE A 242 10.05 21.18 -4.53
N ASN A 243 9.34 20.06 -4.62
CA ASN A 243 9.90 18.75 -4.29
C ASN A 243 11.12 18.42 -5.17
N GLN A 244 11.06 18.77 -6.45
CA GLN A 244 12.17 18.58 -7.40
C GLN A 244 13.36 19.49 -7.07
N GLU A 245 13.14 20.75 -6.73
CA GLU A 245 14.21 21.66 -6.31
C GLU A 245 14.91 21.17 -5.04
N VAL A 246 14.14 20.84 -4.02
CA VAL A 246 14.72 20.42 -2.73
C VAL A 246 15.50 19.11 -2.90
N VAL A 247 15.00 18.12 -3.63
CA VAL A 247 15.79 16.88 -3.86
C VAL A 247 17.10 17.17 -4.62
N ARG A 248 17.14 18.14 -5.55
CA ARG A 248 18.39 18.53 -6.23
C ARG A 248 19.41 19.06 -5.24
N LEU A 249 19.00 19.76 -4.19
CA LEU A 249 19.91 20.24 -3.14
C LEU A 249 20.54 19.08 -2.37
N TYR A 250 19.76 18.06 -2.00
CA TYR A 250 20.30 16.83 -1.38
C TYR A 250 21.28 16.11 -2.31
N LEU A 251 20.94 16.01 -3.60
CA LEU A 251 21.77 15.33 -4.60
C LEU A 251 23.07 16.09 -4.93
N ALA A 252 23.05 17.42 -4.89
CA ALA A 252 24.24 18.23 -5.10
C ALA A 252 25.33 17.91 -4.06
N VAL A 253 24.93 17.72 -2.80
CA VAL A 253 25.85 17.34 -1.72
C VAL A 253 26.37 15.90 -1.88
N LEU A 254 25.54 14.98 -2.36
CA LEU A 254 25.98 13.63 -2.73
C LEU A 254 26.96 13.61 -3.91
N SER A 255 26.80 14.52 -4.86
CA SER A 255 27.67 14.62 -6.04
C SER A 255 29.09 15.05 -5.68
N ASP A 256 29.27 15.91 -4.68
CA ASP A 256 30.60 16.40 -4.27
C ASP A 256 31.46 15.27 -3.68
N ARG A 257 30.83 14.36 -2.93
CA ARG A 257 31.48 13.20 -2.32
C ARG A 257 30.60 11.96 -2.42
N THR A 258 30.64 11.29 -3.58
CA THR A 258 29.88 10.05 -3.79
C THR A 258 30.34 8.98 -2.78
N PRO A 259 29.43 8.40 -1.97
CA PRO A 259 29.79 7.38 -1.00
C PRO A 259 30.26 6.09 -1.68
N GLN A 260 31.38 5.52 -1.23
CA GLN A 260 31.98 4.32 -1.83
C GLN A 260 31.18 3.03 -1.55
N ASN A 261 30.49 2.96 -0.41
CA ASN A 261 29.76 1.76 0.05
C ASN A 261 28.25 1.83 -0.21
N LEU A 262 27.83 2.71 -1.13
CA LEU A 262 26.44 2.81 -1.56
C LEU A 262 26.04 1.51 -2.26
N HIS A 263 24.98 0.82 -1.82
CA HIS A 263 24.49 -0.38 -2.50
C HIS A 263 23.02 -0.26 -2.92
N ALA A 264 22.31 0.77 -2.43
CA ALA A 264 20.95 1.07 -2.87
C ALA A 264 20.82 2.56 -3.17
N PHE A 265 20.38 2.87 -4.39
CA PHE A 265 20.12 4.23 -4.82
C PHE A 265 18.80 4.31 -5.58
N LEU A 266 17.84 5.00 -4.97
CA LEU A 266 16.44 4.92 -5.33
C LEU A 266 15.82 6.31 -5.33
N ILE A 267 15.32 6.76 -6.48
CA ILE A 267 14.60 8.03 -6.61
C ILE A 267 13.30 7.77 -7.37
N SER A 268 12.18 7.87 -6.65
CA SER A 268 10.84 7.78 -7.19
C SER A 268 10.27 9.17 -7.40
N VAL A 269 10.13 9.59 -8.66
CA VAL A 269 9.57 10.89 -9.03
C VAL A 269 8.30 10.73 -9.86
N PRO A 270 7.22 11.45 -9.53
CA PRO A 270 6.05 11.53 -10.38
C PRO A 270 6.36 12.44 -11.58
N GLY A 271 6.21 11.92 -12.78
CA GLY A 271 6.38 12.72 -14.01
C GLY A 271 7.83 12.83 -14.49
N SER A 272 8.19 13.99 -15.07
CA SER A 272 9.53 14.25 -15.63
C SER A 272 10.40 14.95 -14.60
N PHE A 273 11.68 14.59 -14.54
CA PHE A 273 12.67 15.21 -13.66
C PHE A 273 14.00 15.37 -14.38
N ALA A 274 14.25 16.58 -14.89
CA ALA A 274 15.44 16.85 -15.68
C ALA A 274 16.73 16.59 -14.88
N GLU A 275 17.71 15.99 -15.56
CA GLU A 275 19.06 15.83 -15.04
C GLU A 275 19.76 17.20 -14.91
N SER A 276 20.53 17.38 -13.85
CA SER A 276 21.43 18.52 -13.65
C SER A 276 22.89 18.09 -13.79
N GLY A 277 23.82 19.06 -13.92
CA GLY A 277 25.25 18.75 -13.97
C GLY A 277 25.76 17.97 -12.76
N ALA A 278 25.25 18.29 -11.56
CA ALA A 278 25.60 17.55 -10.34
C ALA A 278 25.06 16.12 -10.35
N THR A 279 23.82 15.89 -10.81
CA THR A 279 23.29 14.52 -10.88
C THR A 279 24.04 13.69 -11.91
N LYS A 280 24.45 14.28 -13.03
CA LYS A 280 25.27 13.59 -14.03
C LYS A 280 26.61 13.12 -13.45
N ASN A 281 27.32 14.03 -12.77
CA ASN A 281 28.59 13.71 -12.12
C ASN A 281 28.44 12.60 -11.07
N LEU A 282 27.36 12.63 -10.29
CA LEU A 282 27.03 11.59 -9.32
C LEU A 282 26.82 10.23 -10.01
N LEU A 283 26.00 10.18 -11.05
CA LEU A 283 25.69 8.95 -11.79
C LEU A 283 26.93 8.35 -12.47
N ASP A 284 27.77 9.19 -13.07
CA ASP A 284 29.05 8.79 -13.66
C ASP A 284 30.03 8.24 -12.62
N SER A 285 30.08 8.87 -11.43
CA SER A 285 30.87 8.40 -10.30
C SER A 285 30.39 7.04 -9.78
N MET A 286 29.07 6.88 -9.63
CA MET A 286 28.46 5.61 -9.22
C MET A 286 28.76 4.49 -10.21
N ALA A 287 28.60 4.74 -11.52
CA ALA A 287 28.89 3.74 -12.57
C ALA A 287 30.33 3.19 -12.47
N ARG A 288 31.30 4.05 -12.12
CA ARG A 288 32.70 3.64 -11.97
C ARG A 288 32.95 2.88 -10.67
N ASN A 289 32.45 3.42 -9.57
CA ASN A 289 32.97 3.12 -8.22
C ASN A 289 32.06 2.22 -7.39
N VAL A 290 30.79 2.05 -7.78
CA VAL A 290 29.76 1.45 -6.94
C VAL A 290 29.14 0.21 -7.61
N ALA A 291 28.81 -0.80 -6.81
CA ALA A 291 27.97 -1.92 -7.21
C ALA A 291 26.66 -1.88 -6.43
N LEU A 292 25.53 -1.96 -7.14
CA LEU A 292 24.20 -1.78 -6.56
C LEU A 292 23.43 -3.12 -6.45
N ASP A 293 22.68 -3.24 -5.38
CA ASP A 293 21.77 -4.35 -5.10
C ASP A 293 20.30 -3.91 -5.35
N ALA A 294 20.04 -2.59 -5.30
CA ALA A 294 18.74 -2.01 -5.60
C ALA A 294 18.84 -0.70 -6.39
N LEU A 295 18.05 -0.59 -7.46
CA LEU A 295 18.05 0.57 -8.35
C LEU A 295 16.63 1.02 -8.74
N GLN A 296 16.41 2.33 -8.65
CA GLN A 296 15.25 3.02 -9.18
C GLN A 296 15.68 4.44 -9.53
N LEU A 297 15.54 4.82 -10.80
CA LEU A 297 15.90 6.16 -11.25
C LEU A 297 14.71 6.83 -11.95
N PRO A 298 14.69 8.17 -11.99
CA PRO A 298 13.71 8.92 -12.77
C PRO A 298 13.80 8.52 -14.25
N LYS A 299 12.65 8.39 -14.93
CA LYS A 299 12.59 7.98 -16.33
C LYS A 299 13.47 8.84 -17.26
N SER A 300 13.54 10.15 -17.00
CA SER A 300 14.32 11.12 -17.77
C SER A 300 15.82 10.90 -17.69
N TRP A 301 16.33 10.16 -16.71
CA TRP A 301 17.75 9.84 -16.56
C TRP A 301 18.11 8.51 -17.24
N LEU A 302 17.13 7.62 -17.40
CA LEU A 302 17.31 6.31 -18.03
C LEU A 302 17.03 6.33 -19.53
N ASN A 303 16.13 7.18 -19.98
CA ASN A 303 15.73 7.24 -21.38
C ASN A 303 16.87 7.81 -22.25
N GLY A 304 17.46 6.97 -23.11
CA GLY A 304 18.49 7.38 -24.06
C GLY A 304 19.90 7.53 -23.47
N SER A 305 20.11 7.19 -22.19
CA SER A 305 21.44 7.19 -21.57
C SER A 305 22.12 5.82 -21.69
N SER A 306 23.44 5.79 -21.91
CA SER A 306 24.25 4.57 -21.79
C SER A 306 24.51 4.19 -20.33
N LEU A 307 23.88 4.89 -19.38
CA LEU A 307 24.14 4.75 -17.95
C LEU A 307 24.00 3.31 -17.46
N LEU A 308 22.93 2.63 -17.86
CA LEU A 308 22.69 1.23 -17.47
C LEU A 308 23.78 0.28 -17.96
N GLN A 309 24.48 0.60 -19.05
CA GLN A 309 25.59 -0.23 -19.55
C GLN A 309 26.82 -0.17 -18.66
N HIS A 310 26.99 0.93 -17.92
CA HIS A 310 28.16 1.17 -17.07
C HIS A 310 27.89 0.86 -15.59
N MET A 311 26.62 0.72 -15.20
CA MET A 311 26.25 0.34 -13.84
C MET A 311 26.63 -1.11 -13.55
N LYS A 312 27.16 -1.33 -12.33
CA LYS A 312 27.52 -2.67 -11.83
C LYS A 312 26.47 -3.11 -10.83
N PHE A 313 26.04 -4.37 -10.93
CA PHE A 313 25.09 -4.97 -10.00
C PHE A 313 25.75 -6.13 -9.26
N ASN A 314 25.51 -6.21 -7.95
CA ASN A 314 25.96 -7.31 -7.11
C ASN A 314 24.74 -7.87 -6.37
N ASN A 315 24.38 -9.13 -6.59
CA ASN A 315 23.26 -9.79 -5.91
C ASN A 315 21.96 -8.94 -5.86
N PRO A 316 21.46 -8.43 -7.01
CA PRO A 316 20.35 -7.48 -7.02
C PRO A 316 19.07 -8.11 -6.46
N PHE A 317 18.36 -7.36 -5.61
CA PHE A 317 17.10 -7.80 -5.00
C PHE A 317 15.89 -6.98 -5.44
N TYR A 318 16.10 -5.74 -5.92
CA TYR A 318 15.02 -4.86 -6.36
C TYR A 318 15.42 -4.00 -7.57
N PHE A 319 14.61 -4.05 -8.63
CA PHE A 319 14.71 -3.12 -9.75
C PHE A 319 13.36 -2.48 -10.06
N SER A 320 13.40 -1.17 -10.30
CA SER A 320 12.25 -0.43 -10.81
C SER A 320 12.67 0.47 -11.97
N PHE A 321 12.07 0.17 -13.12
CA PHE A 321 12.20 0.95 -14.35
C PHE A 321 10.87 1.62 -14.72
N SER A 322 9.98 1.81 -13.74
CA SER A 322 8.62 2.35 -13.95
C SER A 322 8.62 3.55 -14.91
N ARG A 323 7.82 3.45 -15.97
CA ARG A 323 7.61 4.46 -17.03
C ARG A 323 8.86 4.84 -17.83
N CYS A 324 9.91 4.02 -17.82
CA CYS A 324 11.09 4.19 -18.67
C CYS A 324 10.85 3.64 -20.08
N THR A 325 11.56 4.17 -21.07
CA THR A 325 11.55 3.71 -22.47
C THR A 325 12.56 2.58 -22.68
N LEU A 326 12.61 1.64 -21.74
CA LEU A 326 13.48 0.46 -21.83
C LEU A 326 12.93 -0.48 -22.91
N SER A 327 13.73 -0.79 -23.91
CA SER A 327 13.38 -1.79 -24.93
C SER A 327 13.71 -3.20 -24.44
N GLY A 328 13.15 -4.23 -25.08
CA GLY A 328 13.39 -5.61 -24.68
C GLY A 328 14.84 -6.07 -24.88
N GLY A 329 15.53 -5.60 -25.93
CA GLY A 329 16.95 -5.89 -26.09
C GLY A 329 17.81 -5.23 -25.02
N HIS A 330 17.50 -3.98 -24.64
CA HIS A 330 18.16 -3.32 -23.51
C HIS A 330 17.87 -4.02 -22.17
N LEU A 331 16.64 -4.48 -21.93
CA LEU A 331 16.30 -5.25 -20.75
C LEU A 331 17.15 -6.53 -20.65
N ILE A 332 17.29 -7.27 -21.76
CA ILE A 332 18.12 -8.48 -21.78
C ILE A 332 19.60 -8.13 -21.60
N GLN A 333 20.14 -7.25 -22.43
CA GLN A 333 21.58 -7.01 -22.46
C GLN A 333 22.08 -6.27 -21.22
N GLN A 334 21.36 -5.25 -20.75
CA GLN A 334 21.84 -4.35 -19.71
C GLN A 334 21.39 -4.75 -18.31
N VAL A 335 20.18 -5.31 -18.17
CA VAL A 335 19.64 -5.70 -16.86
C VAL A 335 19.83 -7.19 -16.61
N ILE A 336 19.40 -8.05 -17.53
CA ILE A 336 19.45 -9.51 -17.34
C ILE A 336 20.89 -10.04 -17.42
N ASN A 337 21.58 -9.78 -18.54
CA ASN A 337 22.95 -10.25 -18.74
C ASN A 337 23.98 -9.43 -17.94
N GLY A 338 23.70 -8.14 -17.72
CA GLY A 338 24.53 -7.26 -16.88
C GLY A 338 24.44 -7.60 -15.38
N GLY A 339 23.30 -8.14 -14.93
CA GLY A 339 23.10 -8.70 -13.60
C GLY A 339 23.50 -10.17 -13.55
N LYS A 340 24.82 -10.44 -13.49
CA LYS A 340 25.45 -11.77 -13.62
C LYS A 340 24.80 -12.92 -12.82
N ASP A 341 24.01 -12.63 -11.79
CA ASP A 341 23.05 -13.55 -11.18
C ASP A 341 21.79 -12.79 -10.72
N LEU A 342 20.64 -13.05 -11.36
CA LEU A 342 19.34 -12.48 -10.98
C LEU A 342 18.48 -13.43 -10.13
N ARG A 343 19.04 -14.55 -9.64
CA ARG A 343 18.30 -15.46 -8.74
C ARG A 343 17.95 -14.82 -7.40
N SER A 344 18.66 -13.77 -6.99
CA SER A 344 18.36 -12.97 -5.80
C SER A 344 17.25 -11.95 -6.02
N LEU A 345 16.86 -11.69 -7.27
CA LEU A 345 15.90 -10.64 -7.60
C LEU A 345 14.50 -11.01 -7.07
N ALA A 346 14.08 -10.32 -6.02
CA ALA A 346 12.79 -10.56 -5.37
C ALA A 346 11.68 -9.70 -5.98
N SER A 347 12.00 -8.53 -6.50
CA SER A 347 11.01 -7.54 -6.95
C SER A 347 11.43 -6.83 -8.23
N LEU A 348 10.57 -6.85 -9.24
CA LEU A 348 10.77 -6.20 -10.52
C LEU A 348 9.55 -5.35 -10.90
N ASN A 349 9.78 -4.06 -11.12
CA ASN A 349 8.75 -3.13 -11.55
C ASN A 349 9.04 -2.56 -12.95
N LEU A 350 8.19 -2.95 -13.90
CA LEU A 350 8.21 -2.48 -15.28
C LEU A 350 6.90 -1.73 -15.63
N SER A 351 6.20 -1.21 -14.63
CA SER A 351 4.91 -0.55 -14.85
C SER A 351 5.09 0.64 -15.82
N GLY A 352 4.32 0.71 -16.90
CA GLY A 352 4.43 1.79 -17.88
C GLY A 352 5.64 1.72 -18.80
N CYS A 353 6.42 0.64 -18.77
CA CYS A 353 7.48 0.39 -19.75
C CYS A 353 6.88 -0.20 -21.03
N VAL A 354 6.47 0.68 -21.96
CA VAL A 354 5.72 0.27 -23.16
C VAL A 354 6.49 -0.72 -24.04
N HIS A 355 7.83 -0.63 -24.10
CA HIS A 355 8.65 -1.41 -25.03
C HIS A 355 9.49 -2.52 -24.37
N CYS A 356 9.33 -2.77 -23.06
CA CYS A 356 10.25 -3.66 -22.34
C CYS A 356 10.10 -5.14 -22.72
N LEU A 357 8.97 -5.53 -23.29
CA LEU A 357 8.71 -6.87 -23.82
C LEU A 357 8.61 -6.87 -25.34
N SER A 358 9.09 -5.82 -26.01
CA SER A 358 9.06 -5.69 -27.48
C SER A 358 10.48 -5.83 -28.04
N PRO A 359 10.63 -6.33 -29.28
CA PRO A 359 11.94 -6.38 -29.93
C PRO A 359 12.38 -4.97 -30.33
N ASP A 360 13.69 -4.75 -30.46
CA ASP A 360 14.27 -3.45 -30.81
C ASP A 360 13.93 -3.10 -32.28
N SER A 361 12.85 -2.33 -32.49
CA SER A 361 12.45 -1.84 -33.82
C SER A 361 11.86 -0.44 -33.74
N LEU A 362 12.21 0.42 -34.70
CA LEU A 362 11.90 1.85 -34.71
C LEU A 362 10.45 2.20 -35.10
N LEU A 363 9.64 1.24 -35.55
CA LEU A 363 8.32 1.49 -36.19
C LEU A 363 7.12 0.85 -35.47
N ARG A 364 7.28 0.38 -34.23
CA ARG A 364 6.23 -0.34 -33.48
C ARG A 364 5.25 0.60 -32.78
N LYS A 365 3.96 0.24 -32.79
CA LYS A 365 2.91 0.89 -31.98
C LYS A 365 2.86 0.27 -30.59
N ALA A 366 2.37 1.01 -29.61
CA ALA A 366 2.22 0.52 -28.24
C ALA A 366 1.30 -0.72 -28.13
N GLU A 367 0.39 -0.92 -29.09
CA GLU A 367 -0.57 -2.03 -29.10
C GLU A 367 -0.05 -3.31 -29.79
N ASP A 368 1.20 -3.32 -30.23
CA ASP A 368 1.79 -4.46 -30.89
C ASP A 368 2.04 -5.63 -29.92
N ASP A 369 2.09 -6.85 -30.45
CA ASP A 369 2.35 -8.05 -29.66
C ASP A 369 3.76 -8.03 -29.04
N ILE A 370 3.87 -8.59 -27.84
CA ILE A 370 5.13 -8.82 -27.14
C ILE A 370 5.97 -9.88 -27.86
N ASP A 371 7.28 -9.79 -27.67
CA ASP A 371 8.19 -10.88 -27.96
C ASP A 371 8.25 -11.85 -26.77
N SER A 372 7.59 -13.00 -26.95
CA SER A 372 7.57 -14.07 -25.94
C SER A 372 8.96 -14.57 -25.54
N SER A 373 9.98 -14.47 -26.41
CA SER A 373 11.34 -14.92 -26.09
C SER A 373 12.01 -14.03 -25.04
N ILE A 374 11.68 -12.73 -25.03
CA ILE A 374 12.17 -11.77 -24.04
C ILE A 374 11.58 -12.08 -22.66
N LEU A 375 10.27 -12.32 -22.61
CA LEU A 375 9.60 -12.72 -21.39
C LEU A 375 10.09 -14.08 -20.87
N GLU A 376 10.30 -15.04 -21.76
CA GLU A 376 10.85 -16.35 -21.39
C GLU A 376 12.25 -16.23 -20.79
N THR A 377 13.12 -15.41 -21.39
CA THR A 377 14.47 -15.13 -20.87
C THR A 377 14.41 -14.50 -19.49
N LEU A 378 13.50 -13.53 -19.29
CA LEU A 378 13.27 -12.89 -17.99
C LEU A 378 12.81 -13.89 -16.93
N VAL A 379 11.82 -14.72 -17.26
CA VAL A 379 11.28 -15.74 -16.33
C VAL A 379 12.33 -16.78 -15.98
N ALA A 380 13.17 -17.19 -16.93
CA ALA A 380 14.26 -18.14 -16.70
C ALA A 380 15.35 -17.56 -15.80
N SER A 381 15.68 -16.28 -15.99
CA SER A 381 16.76 -15.59 -15.26
C SER A 381 16.34 -15.17 -13.85
N CYS A 382 15.08 -14.77 -13.67
CA CYS A 382 14.53 -14.21 -12.44
C CYS A 382 13.56 -15.20 -11.75
N CYS A 383 13.96 -16.46 -11.60
CA CYS A 383 13.07 -17.55 -11.19
C CYS A 383 12.49 -17.43 -9.76
N ASN A 384 13.12 -16.63 -8.89
CA ASN A 384 12.70 -16.41 -7.50
C ASN A 384 11.87 -15.12 -7.27
N LEU A 385 11.39 -14.50 -8.35
CA LEU A 385 10.57 -13.29 -8.24
C LEU A 385 9.36 -13.51 -7.33
N ARG A 386 9.18 -12.58 -6.39
CA ARG A 386 8.03 -12.52 -5.47
C ARG A 386 7.05 -11.42 -5.88
N HIS A 387 7.54 -10.36 -6.50
CA HIS A 387 6.76 -9.17 -6.85
C HIS A 387 7.05 -8.77 -8.30
N LEU A 388 6.02 -8.78 -9.15
CA LEU A 388 6.15 -8.40 -10.57
C LEU A 388 5.05 -7.41 -10.96
N ASN A 389 5.45 -6.25 -11.47
CA ASN A 389 4.52 -5.23 -11.97
C ASN A 389 4.72 -4.96 -13.45
N LEU A 390 3.70 -5.25 -14.26
CA LEU A 390 3.62 -5.00 -15.69
C LEU A 390 2.47 -4.03 -16.07
N SER A 391 1.85 -3.37 -15.09
CA SER A 391 0.69 -2.49 -15.31
C SER A 391 1.03 -1.22 -16.10
N ALA A 392 0.02 -0.44 -16.48
CA ALA A 392 0.17 0.86 -17.20
C ALA A 392 0.89 0.77 -18.57
N ALA A 393 1.05 -0.42 -19.14
CA ALA A 393 1.52 -0.66 -20.50
C ALA A 393 0.63 -1.70 -21.19
N HIS A 394 0.77 -1.86 -22.50
CA HIS A 394 0.10 -2.91 -23.27
C HIS A 394 1.06 -4.09 -23.42
N HIS A 395 0.62 -5.29 -23.05
CA HIS A 395 1.41 -6.51 -23.18
C HIS A 395 0.54 -7.60 -23.81
N HIS A 396 0.40 -7.51 -25.13
CA HIS A 396 -0.44 -8.40 -25.92
C HIS A 396 0.34 -9.65 -26.31
N SER A 397 -0.22 -10.83 -26.06
CA SER A 397 0.35 -12.08 -26.59
C SER A 397 -0.05 -12.27 -28.05
N SER A 398 0.85 -12.82 -28.86
CA SER A 398 0.52 -13.30 -30.21
C SER A 398 -0.30 -14.59 -30.15
N GLU A 399 -1.10 -14.83 -31.19
CA GLU A 399 -1.91 -16.04 -31.31
C GLU A 399 -1.01 -17.25 -31.64
N GLY A 400 -0.96 -18.28 -30.77
CA GLY A 400 -0.13 -19.46 -30.99
C GLY A 400 0.01 -20.40 -29.79
N LEU A 401 0.54 -21.62 -30.04
CA LEU A 401 0.68 -22.71 -29.06
C LEU A 401 1.72 -22.39 -27.97
N GLY A 402 1.26 -22.16 -26.73
CA GLY A 402 2.10 -22.27 -25.52
C GLY A 402 2.99 -21.07 -25.16
N ARG A 403 2.88 -19.95 -25.88
CA ARG A 403 3.74 -18.75 -25.69
C ARG A 403 2.99 -17.54 -25.13
N HIS A 404 1.80 -17.75 -24.59
CA HIS A 404 1.02 -16.68 -23.99
C HIS A 404 1.72 -16.13 -22.72
N LEU A 405 1.64 -14.82 -22.48
CA LEU A 405 2.20 -14.15 -21.30
C LEU A 405 1.84 -14.87 -19.99
N CYS A 406 0.55 -15.17 -19.80
CA CYS A 406 0.06 -15.91 -18.62
C CYS A 406 0.68 -17.31 -18.46
N GLN A 407 0.98 -18.02 -19.56
CA GLN A 407 1.60 -19.35 -19.49
C GLN A 407 3.07 -19.26 -19.05
N LEU A 408 3.79 -18.25 -19.53
CA LEU A 408 5.18 -18.00 -19.12
C LEU A 408 5.26 -17.56 -17.66
N LEU A 409 4.40 -16.64 -17.23
CA LEU A 409 4.35 -16.17 -15.85
C LEU A 409 3.97 -17.25 -14.84
N ALA A 410 3.21 -18.27 -15.26
CA ALA A 410 2.86 -19.42 -14.41
C ALA A 410 4.10 -20.22 -13.93
N ARG A 411 5.26 -20.04 -14.56
CA ARG A 411 6.53 -20.66 -14.15
C ARG A 411 7.13 -20.00 -12.90
N LEU A 412 6.74 -18.77 -12.57
CA LEU A 412 7.23 -18.03 -11.40
C LEU A 412 6.47 -18.42 -10.12
N ARG A 413 6.70 -19.65 -9.63
CA ARG A 413 5.95 -20.26 -8.51
C ARG A 413 6.08 -19.53 -7.17
N HIS A 414 7.05 -18.63 -7.04
CA HIS A 414 7.30 -17.85 -5.82
C HIS A 414 6.58 -16.51 -5.79
N LEU A 415 5.81 -16.16 -6.83
CA LEU A 415 5.06 -14.90 -6.87
C LEU A 415 4.06 -14.79 -5.70
N ARG A 416 4.13 -13.66 -5.02
CA ARG A 416 3.23 -13.22 -3.93
C ARG A 416 2.42 -12.01 -4.30
N SER A 417 2.91 -11.17 -5.22
CA SER A 417 2.14 -10.08 -5.79
C SER A 417 2.38 -9.92 -7.29
N LEU A 418 1.30 -9.69 -8.01
CA LEU A 418 1.30 -9.58 -9.47
C LEU A 418 0.35 -8.45 -9.92
N SER A 419 0.84 -7.56 -10.77
CA SER A 419 0.03 -6.51 -11.40
C SER A 419 0.14 -6.62 -12.92
N LEU A 420 -1.00 -6.80 -13.57
CA LEU A 420 -1.11 -7.02 -15.01
C LEU A 420 -2.06 -6.00 -15.66
N PRO A 421 -1.80 -5.61 -16.91
CA PRO A 421 -2.78 -4.89 -17.68
C PRO A 421 -3.93 -5.80 -18.08
N VAL A 422 -5.18 -5.33 -18.01
CA VAL A 422 -6.37 -6.16 -18.33
C VAL A 422 -6.28 -6.78 -19.73
N CYS A 423 -5.73 -6.07 -20.72
CA CYS A 423 -5.58 -6.61 -22.07
C CYS A 423 -4.57 -7.77 -22.21
N SER A 424 -3.69 -7.99 -21.22
CA SER A 424 -2.67 -9.05 -21.29
C SER A 424 -3.18 -10.44 -20.94
N VAL A 425 -4.37 -10.55 -20.36
CA VAL A 425 -4.97 -11.83 -19.95
C VAL A 425 -5.97 -12.37 -20.97
N ALA A 426 -6.19 -11.64 -22.07
CA ALA A 426 -7.09 -12.01 -23.16
C ALA A 426 -6.55 -13.20 -23.97
N ASP A 427 -7.37 -14.23 -24.18
CA ASP A 427 -6.98 -15.46 -24.90
C ASP A 427 -6.72 -15.26 -26.41
N SER A 428 -7.39 -14.29 -27.06
CA SER A 428 -7.22 -14.00 -28.49
C SER A 428 -7.50 -12.53 -28.81
N ALA A 429 -7.04 -12.05 -29.98
CA ALA A 429 -7.42 -10.73 -30.47
C ALA A 429 -8.95 -10.70 -30.72
N PRO A 430 -9.63 -9.54 -30.53
CA PRO A 430 -11.04 -9.43 -30.88
C PRO A 430 -11.23 -9.72 -32.37
N ARG A 431 -12.01 -10.75 -32.71
CA ARG A 431 -12.35 -11.09 -34.10
C ARG A 431 -12.99 -9.88 -34.77
N ALA A 432 -12.44 -9.46 -35.91
CA ALA A 432 -12.89 -8.30 -36.68
C ALA A 432 -14.36 -8.37 -37.15
N ASP A 433 -15.01 -9.55 -37.07
CA ASP A 433 -16.42 -9.74 -37.42
C ASP A 433 -17.43 -9.24 -36.35
N ARG A 434 -16.97 -8.87 -35.15
CA ARG A 434 -17.80 -8.12 -34.21
C ARG A 434 -17.45 -6.65 -34.31
N ALA A 435 -18.23 -5.93 -35.12
CA ALA A 435 -18.16 -4.48 -35.20
C ALA A 435 -18.17 -3.87 -33.78
N PRO A 436 -17.26 -2.95 -33.44
CA PRO A 436 -17.32 -2.24 -32.17
C PRO A 436 -18.66 -1.50 -32.12
N ALA A 437 -19.41 -1.68 -31.03
CA ALA A 437 -20.60 -0.87 -30.79
C ALA A 437 -20.17 0.60 -30.79
N GLN A 438 -20.54 1.34 -31.82
CA GLN A 438 -20.17 2.74 -31.99
C GLN A 438 -20.63 3.56 -30.77
N PRO A 439 -19.80 4.48 -30.25
CA PRO A 439 -20.26 5.47 -29.29
C PRO A 439 -21.18 6.44 -30.02
N ALA A 440 -22.49 6.35 -29.78
CA ALA A 440 -23.47 7.26 -30.36
C ALA A 440 -23.23 8.69 -29.84
N MET A 441 -22.58 9.52 -30.64
CA MET A 441 -22.61 10.97 -30.51
C MET A 441 -23.85 11.50 -31.23
N HIS A 442 -24.72 12.17 -30.47
CA HIS A 442 -25.76 13.12 -30.86
C HIS A 442 -26.43 12.96 -32.25
N ALA A 443 -27.61 12.33 -32.26
CA ALA A 443 -28.70 12.71 -33.17
C ALA A 443 -30.06 12.58 -32.45
N VAL A 444 -30.85 13.64 -32.54
CA VAL A 444 -32.22 13.80 -32.01
C VAL A 444 -33.18 12.78 -32.67
N PRO A 445 -34.21 12.25 -31.98
CA PRO A 445 -34.85 10.99 -32.36
C PRO A 445 -35.91 11.17 -33.46
N ARG A 446 -35.93 10.25 -34.42
CA ARG A 446 -37.11 9.97 -35.24
C ARG A 446 -37.29 8.46 -35.39
N GLY A 447 -38.49 7.99 -35.02
CA GLY A 447 -39.04 6.72 -35.49
C GLY A 447 -39.09 5.59 -34.47
N PHE A 448 -40.32 5.14 -34.18
CA PHE A 448 -40.65 3.92 -33.45
C PHE A 448 -39.93 2.69 -34.04
N GLY A 449 -39.18 1.96 -33.23
CA GLY A 449 -38.49 0.73 -33.64
C GLY A 449 -38.33 -0.25 -32.47
N LYS A 450 -38.71 -1.51 -32.70
CA LYS A 450 -38.93 -2.60 -31.73
C LYS A 450 -37.77 -2.84 -30.76
N LYS A 451 -38.12 -3.10 -29.49
CA LYS A 451 -37.20 -3.62 -28.44
C LYS A 451 -36.57 -4.94 -28.90
N VAL A 452 -35.28 -4.94 -29.19
CA VAL A 452 -34.49 -6.16 -29.39
C VAL A 452 -34.17 -6.76 -28.02
N ARG A 453 -34.77 -7.92 -27.71
CA ARG A 453 -34.38 -8.75 -26.56
C ARG A 453 -32.98 -9.31 -26.85
N VAL A 454 -31.98 -8.89 -26.07
CA VAL A 454 -30.74 -9.65 -25.94
C VAL A 454 -31.10 -10.91 -25.16
N GLY A 455 -31.01 -12.07 -25.82
CA GLY A 455 -31.33 -13.36 -25.23
C GLY A 455 -30.49 -13.60 -23.98
N VAL A 456 -31.18 -13.85 -22.87
CA VAL A 456 -30.61 -14.38 -21.63
C VAL A 456 -30.02 -15.75 -21.98
N GLN A 457 -28.69 -15.91 -21.94
CA GLN A 457 -28.13 -17.23 -21.71
C GLN A 457 -28.53 -17.61 -20.28
N SER A 458 -29.49 -18.53 -20.20
CA SER A 458 -29.93 -19.13 -18.95
C SER A 458 -28.74 -19.76 -18.22
N CYS A 459 -28.35 -19.22 -17.08
CA CYS A 459 -27.51 -19.93 -16.13
C CYS A 459 -28.23 -21.21 -15.65
N PRO A 460 -27.52 -22.35 -15.50
CA PRO A 460 -28.05 -23.47 -14.76
C PRO A 460 -28.22 -23.10 -13.27
N SER A 461 -29.23 -23.71 -12.65
CA SER A 461 -29.56 -23.59 -11.22
C SER A 461 -28.35 -23.84 -10.31
N PRO A 462 -28.21 -23.12 -9.17
CA PRO A 462 -27.13 -23.34 -8.20
C PRO A 462 -27.20 -24.69 -7.46
N PHE A 463 -28.14 -25.59 -7.80
CA PHE A 463 -28.35 -26.88 -7.12
C PHE A 463 -28.20 -28.12 -8.02
N SER A 464 -27.71 -28.00 -9.25
CA SER A 464 -27.38 -29.18 -10.07
C SER A 464 -25.93 -29.59 -9.86
N GLY A 465 -25.70 -30.73 -9.20
CA GLY A 465 -24.38 -31.36 -8.97
C GLY A 465 -23.67 -31.88 -10.22
N GLN A 466 -23.82 -31.23 -11.38
CA GLN A 466 -23.01 -31.48 -12.58
C GLN A 466 -22.10 -30.27 -12.80
N ALA A 467 -20.80 -30.49 -12.58
CA ALA A 467 -19.78 -29.52 -12.92
C ALA A 467 -19.86 -29.22 -14.42
N GLY A 468 -20.32 -28.01 -14.78
CA GLY A 468 -20.21 -27.52 -16.15
C GLY A 468 -18.76 -27.53 -16.63
N PRO A 469 -18.51 -27.46 -17.95
CA PRO A 469 -17.15 -27.50 -18.50
C PRO A 469 -16.30 -26.42 -17.81
N GLN A 470 -15.19 -26.84 -17.19
CA GLN A 470 -14.33 -25.92 -16.47
C GLN A 470 -13.80 -24.85 -17.44
N PRO A 471 -13.90 -23.55 -17.10
CA PRO A 471 -13.41 -22.49 -17.97
C PRO A 471 -11.89 -22.63 -18.14
N SER A 472 -11.45 -22.88 -19.38
CA SER A 472 -10.05 -23.18 -19.72
C SER A 472 -9.34 -21.97 -20.35
N SER A 473 -9.44 -20.78 -19.76
CA SER A 473 -8.67 -19.61 -20.23
C SER A 473 -7.21 -19.68 -19.77
N VAL A 474 -6.31 -19.04 -20.51
CA VAL A 474 -4.90 -18.93 -20.12
C VAL A 474 -4.72 -18.23 -18.78
N PHE A 475 -5.62 -17.29 -18.46
CA PHE A 475 -5.64 -16.59 -17.18
C PHE A 475 -6.01 -17.52 -16.03
N TRP A 476 -7.03 -18.36 -16.23
CA TRP A 476 -7.39 -19.37 -15.24
C TRP A 476 -6.22 -20.31 -14.92
N SER A 477 -5.52 -20.77 -15.97
CA SER A 477 -4.33 -21.61 -15.83
C SER A 477 -3.19 -20.92 -15.07
N LEU A 478 -2.95 -19.63 -15.31
CA LEU A 478 -1.96 -18.84 -14.56
C LEU A 478 -2.27 -18.87 -13.07
N LEU A 479 -3.49 -18.50 -12.70
CA LEU A 479 -3.89 -18.37 -11.30
C LEU A 479 -3.87 -19.72 -10.57
N LYS A 480 -4.24 -20.82 -11.25
CA LYS A 480 -4.11 -22.19 -10.69
C LYS A 480 -2.67 -22.55 -10.33
N ASN A 481 -1.69 -22.07 -11.11
CA ASN A 481 -0.27 -22.34 -10.87
C ASN A 481 0.38 -21.37 -9.87
N LEU A 482 -0.34 -20.33 -9.43
CA LEU A 482 0.11 -19.35 -8.43
C LEU A 482 -0.77 -19.39 -7.17
N PRO A 483 -0.88 -20.53 -6.47
CA PRO A 483 -1.84 -20.70 -5.38
C PRO A 483 -1.57 -19.78 -4.18
N PHE A 484 -0.32 -19.33 -3.99
CA PHE A 484 0.10 -18.49 -2.86
C PHE A 484 0.10 -16.99 -3.14
N LEU A 485 -0.55 -16.57 -4.24
CA LEU A 485 -0.65 -15.15 -4.58
C LEU A 485 -1.51 -14.42 -3.52
N GLU A 486 -0.94 -13.38 -2.90
CA GLU A 486 -1.60 -12.60 -1.85
C GLU A 486 -2.14 -11.26 -2.37
N HIS A 487 -1.55 -10.72 -3.43
CA HIS A 487 -1.95 -9.46 -4.05
C HIS A 487 -2.08 -9.63 -5.56
N LEU A 488 -3.26 -9.29 -6.08
CA LEU A 488 -3.52 -9.29 -7.52
C LEU A 488 -4.08 -7.94 -7.94
N GLU A 489 -3.52 -7.38 -9.00
CA GLU A 489 -4.05 -6.17 -9.64
C GLU A 489 -4.26 -6.43 -11.13
N LEU A 490 -5.49 -6.18 -11.61
CA LEU A 490 -5.82 -6.12 -13.03
C LEU A 490 -6.27 -4.70 -13.35
N ILE A 491 -5.41 -3.95 -14.04
CA ILE A 491 -5.60 -2.51 -14.27
C ILE A 491 -5.54 -2.24 -15.77
N GLY A 492 -6.59 -1.68 -16.38
CA GLY A 492 -6.54 -1.35 -17.79
C GLY A 492 -5.36 -0.42 -18.11
N SER A 493 -4.69 -0.67 -19.25
CA SER A 493 -3.45 0.04 -19.62
C SER A 493 -3.61 1.56 -19.70
N ASN A 494 -4.83 2.02 -19.99
CA ASN A 494 -5.18 3.43 -20.15
C ASN A 494 -5.92 3.99 -18.91
N PHE A 495 -5.99 3.24 -17.83
CA PHE A 495 -6.70 3.67 -16.63
C PHE A 495 -5.95 4.81 -15.94
N SER A 496 -6.69 5.85 -15.59
CA SER A 496 -6.24 6.91 -14.69
C SER A 496 -7.36 7.21 -13.71
N SER A 497 -7.01 7.30 -12.43
CA SER A 497 -7.94 7.64 -11.35
C SER A 497 -8.42 9.08 -11.48
N ALA A 498 -9.71 9.31 -11.20
CA ALA A 498 -10.31 10.63 -11.09
C ALA A 498 -9.79 11.43 -9.89
N MET A 499 -9.09 10.77 -8.95
CA MET A 499 -8.49 11.36 -7.77
C MET A 499 -6.95 11.36 -7.88
N PRO A 500 -6.33 12.39 -8.52
CA PRO A 500 -4.89 12.54 -8.54
C PRO A 500 -4.37 13.23 -7.27
N ARG A 501 -3.05 13.17 -7.04
CA ARG A 501 -2.38 13.82 -5.89
C ARG A 501 -2.02 15.26 -6.25
N ASN A 502 -2.40 16.22 -5.40
CA ASN A 502 -2.07 17.66 -5.55
C ASN A 502 -2.52 18.30 -6.88
N GLU A 503 -3.40 17.65 -7.63
CA GLU A 503 -3.91 18.11 -8.92
C GLU A 503 -5.44 18.10 -8.92
N PRO A 504 -6.10 18.89 -9.78
CA PRO A 504 -7.56 18.83 -9.94
C PRO A 504 -8.04 17.45 -10.40
N ALA A 505 -9.25 17.08 -10.00
CA ALA A 505 -9.85 15.80 -10.38
C ALA A 505 -9.92 15.62 -11.91
N ILE A 506 -9.54 14.43 -12.38
CA ILE A 506 -9.52 14.12 -13.83
C ILE A 506 -10.96 13.94 -14.34
N ARG A 507 -11.31 14.72 -15.37
CA ARG A 507 -12.66 14.74 -15.95
C ARG A 507 -12.87 13.74 -17.09
N ASN A 508 -11.81 13.44 -17.84
CA ASN A 508 -11.86 12.60 -19.03
C ASN A 508 -11.03 11.32 -18.83
N SER A 509 -11.64 10.18 -19.13
CA SER A 509 -10.95 8.88 -19.13
C SER A 509 -10.59 8.50 -20.56
N LEU A 510 -9.39 7.97 -20.75
CA LEU A 510 -9.00 7.32 -22.01
C LEU A 510 -9.81 6.02 -22.22
N PRO A 511 -10.12 5.66 -23.47
CA PRO A 511 -10.86 4.44 -23.76
C PRO A 511 -10.03 3.19 -23.34
N PRO A 512 -10.70 2.11 -22.93
CA PRO A 512 -10.03 0.84 -22.67
C PRO A 512 -9.43 0.27 -23.97
N CYS A 513 -8.39 -0.53 -23.83
CA CYS A 513 -7.85 -1.32 -24.94
C CYS A 513 -8.94 -2.23 -25.54
N SER A 514 -8.94 -2.42 -26.86
CA SER A 514 -9.88 -3.29 -27.56
C SER A 514 -9.83 -4.74 -27.05
N ARG A 515 -8.64 -5.30 -26.78
CA ARG A 515 -8.48 -6.66 -26.24
C ARG A 515 -9.05 -6.82 -24.83
N ALA A 516 -9.10 -5.74 -24.03
CA ALA A 516 -9.69 -5.78 -22.69
C ALA A 516 -11.21 -6.08 -22.73
N GLN A 517 -11.87 -5.92 -23.89
CA GLN A 517 -13.28 -6.27 -24.05
C GLN A 517 -13.53 -7.78 -24.05
N SER A 518 -12.50 -8.61 -24.21
CA SER A 518 -12.63 -10.07 -24.10
C SER A 518 -12.59 -10.57 -22.66
N VAL A 519 -12.23 -9.72 -21.69
CA VAL A 519 -12.08 -10.07 -20.28
C VAL A 519 -13.33 -9.63 -19.52
N GLY A 520 -14.17 -10.60 -19.16
CA GLY A 520 -15.48 -10.36 -18.55
C GLY A 520 -15.68 -11.09 -17.22
N ASP A 521 -16.95 -11.38 -16.90
CA ASP A 521 -17.35 -12.01 -15.64
C ASP A 521 -16.68 -13.38 -15.39
N SER A 522 -16.44 -14.19 -16.43
CA SER A 522 -15.80 -15.51 -16.34
C SER A 522 -14.34 -15.44 -15.91
N GLU A 523 -13.56 -14.52 -16.50
CA GLU A 523 -12.16 -14.35 -16.16
C GLU A 523 -12.00 -13.75 -14.76
N VAL A 524 -12.90 -12.84 -14.37
CA VAL A 524 -12.95 -12.31 -13.00
C VAL A 524 -13.31 -13.43 -12.00
N ALA A 525 -14.25 -14.33 -12.34
CA ALA A 525 -14.59 -15.46 -11.48
C ALA A 525 -13.41 -16.40 -11.21
N ALA A 526 -12.46 -16.50 -12.16
CA ALA A 526 -11.22 -17.27 -12.02
C ALA A 526 -10.28 -16.74 -10.92
N ILE A 527 -10.53 -15.56 -10.36
CA ILE A 527 -9.76 -15.05 -9.21
C ILE A 527 -10.14 -15.81 -7.93
N GLY A 528 -11.36 -16.36 -7.86
CA GLY A 528 -11.88 -17.06 -6.68
C GLY A 528 -11.03 -18.24 -6.19
N GLN A 529 -10.28 -18.89 -7.09
CA GLN A 529 -9.37 -20.01 -6.75
C GLN A 529 -8.17 -19.59 -5.88
N LEU A 530 -7.89 -18.30 -5.72
CA LEU A 530 -6.79 -17.81 -4.89
C LEU A 530 -7.20 -17.77 -3.40
N ALA A 531 -7.01 -18.88 -2.70
CA ALA A 531 -7.38 -19.02 -1.28
C ALA A 531 -6.63 -18.07 -0.34
N PHE A 532 -5.43 -17.64 -0.71
CA PHE A 532 -4.59 -16.75 0.10
C PHE A 532 -4.68 -15.27 -0.32
N LEU A 533 -5.56 -14.93 -1.27
CA LEU A 533 -5.71 -13.56 -1.75
C LEU A 533 -6.18 -12.63 -0.62
N ARG A 534 -5.40 -11.58 -0.38
CA ARG A 534 -5.64 -10.56 0.65
C ARG A 534 -5.93 -9.19 0.05
N HIS A 535 -5.36 -8.88 -1.11
CA HIS A 535 -5.51 -7.58 -1.76
C HIS A 535 -5.89 -7.77 -3.22
N LEU A 536 -7.00 -7.14 -3.62
CA LEU A 536 -7.50 -7.20 -4.99
C LEU A 536 -7.77 -5.79 -5.51
N THR A 537 -7.14 -5.46 -6.65
CA THR A 537 -7.44 -4.24 -7.42
C THR A 537 -7.97 -4.62 -8.80
N LEU A 538 -9.16 -4.14 -9.15
CA LEU A 538 -9.77 -4.31 -10.47
C LEU A 538 -10.11 -2.93 -11.02
N ALA A 539 -9.46 -2.53 -12.12
CA ALA A 539 -9.65 -1.21 -12.71
C ALA A 539 -9.82 -1.27 -14.23
N GLN A 540 -10.84 -0.58 -14.76
CA GLN A 540 -11.14 -0.47 -16.20
C GLN A 540 -11.38 -1.84 -16.89
N LEU A 541 -12.37 -2.60 -16.38
CA LEU A 541 -12.82 -3.86 -17.00
C LEU A 541 -14.18 -3.64 -17.70
N PRO A 542 -14.20 -3.30 -19.00
CA PRO A 542 -15.43 -2.86 -19.68
C PRO A 542 -16.48 -3.97 -19.85
N SER A 543 -16.07 -5.24 -19.84
CA SER A 543 -16.94 -6.39 -20.13
C SER A 543 -17.46 -7.12 -18.89
N VAL A 544 -17.34 -6.51 -17.70
CA VAL A 544 -18.09 -6.94 -16.52
C VAL A 544 -19.54 -6.50 -16.69
N LEU A 545 -20.42 -7.44 -17.02
CA LEU A 545 -21.82 -7.15 -17.37
C LEU A 545 -22.73 -7.31 -16.16
N THR A 546 -22.58 -8.43 -15.44
CA THR A 546 -23.44 -8.82 -14.33
C THR A 546 -22.78 -8.64 -12.98
N GLY A 547 -21.45 -8.72 -12.92
CA GLY A 547 -20.69 -8.79 -11.69
C GLY A 547 -20.68 -10.18 -11.05
N SER A 548 -21.16 -11.24 -11.72
CA SER A 548 -21.18 -12.61 -11.18
C SER A 548 -19.79 -13.11 -10.76
N GLY A 549 -18.73 -12.66 -11.46
CA GLY A 549 -17.35 -12.93 -11.04
C GLY A 549 -17.00 -12.37 -9.66
N LEU A 550 -17.54 -11.20 -9.29
CA LEU A 550 -17.34 -10.60 -7.96
C LEU A 550 -17.96 -11.47 -6.86
N VAL A 551 -19.13 -12.05 -7.11
CA VAL A 551 -19.79 -12.96 -6.16
C VAL A 551 -18.93 -14.21 -5.92
N SER A 552 -18.39 -14.79 -6.99
CA SER A 552 -17.45 -15.94 -6.90
C SER A 552 -16.24 -15.61 -6.02
N ILE A 553 -15.64 -14.43 -6.20
CA ILE A 553 -14.53 -13.96 -5.37
C ILE A 553 -14.96 -13.83 -3.91
N GLY A 554 -16.12 -13.23 -3.63
CA GLY A 554 -16.63 -13.09 -2.26
C GLY A 554 -16.83 -14.44 -1.57
N LEU A 555 -17.31 -15.45 -2.29
CA LEU A 555 -17.55 -16.79 -1.78
C LEU A 555 -16.27 -17.60 -1.55
N GLN A 556 -15.23 -17.41 -2.38
CA GLN A 556 -14.04 -18.27 -2.36
C GLN A 556 -12.82 -17.60 -1.69
N CYS A 557 -12.61 -16.29 -1.88
CA CYS A 557 -11.48 -15.55 -1.31
C CYS A 557 -11.75 -15.05 0.11
N GLN A 558 -11.88 -15.98 1.07
CA GLN A 558 -12.23 -15.67 2.47
C GLN A 558 -11.14 -14.89 3.25
N GLN A 559 -9.94 -14.77 2.68
CA GLN A 559 -8.83 -14.01 3.25
C GLN A 559 -8.75 -12.55 2.78
N LEU A 560 -9.69 -12.10 1.93
CA LEU A 560 -9.67 -10.77 1.34
C LEU A 560 -9.78 -9.68 2.43
N ARG A 561 -8.78 -8.80 2.48
CA ARG A 561 -8.65 -7.69 3.43
C ARG A 561 -8.80 -6.33 2.76
N SER A 562 -8.42 -6.20 1.50
CA SER A 562 -8.48 -4.94 0.76
C SER A 562 -9.06 -5.16 -0.62
N LEU A 563 -10.07 -4.36 -0.97
CA LEU A 563 -10.74 -4.39 -2.26
C LEU A 563 -10.73 -2.98 -2.85
N SER A 564 -10.14 -2.83 -4.04
CA SER A 564 -10.11 -1.59 -4.81
C SER A 564 -10.75 -1.81 -6.17
N LEU A 565 -11.90 -1.19 -6.42
CA LEU A 565 -12.64 -1.31 -7.66
C LEU A 565 -12.69 0.04 -8.36
N ALA A 566 -12.41 0.08 -9.66
CA ALA A 566 -12.51 1.31 -10.44
C ALA A 566 -13.06 1.07 -11.86
N ASN A 567 -14.04 1.85 -12.30
CA ASN A 567 -14.59 1.83 -13.66
C ASN A 567 -14.87 0.40 -14.19
N LEU A 568 -15.71 -0.35 -13.48
CA LEU A 568 -16.15 -1.68 -13.92
C LEU A 568 -17.36 -1.58 -14.85
N GLY A 569 -17.39 -2.45 -15.85
CA GLY A 569 -18.46 -2.51 -16.84
C GLY A 569 -18.51 -1.29 -17.77
N MET A 570 -19.66 -1.10 -18.42
CA MET A 570 -19.87 0.05 -19.30
C MET A 570 -19.93 1.36 -18.49
N MET A 571 -19.16 2.36 -18.92
CA MET A 571 -19.16 3.69 -18.32
C MET A 571 -20.59 4.27 -18.24
N GLY A 572 -20.96 4.78 -17.07
CA GLY A 572 -22.30 5.31 -16.81
C GLY A 572 -23.38 4.29 -16.46
N LYS A 573 -23.09 2.98 -16.54
CA LYS A 573 -24.02 1.92 -16.10
C LYS A 573 -23.40 1.09 -14.99
N VAL A 574 -23.96 1.19 -13.78
CA VAL A 574 -23.48 0.41 -12.63
C VAL A 574 -24.33 -0.85 -12.44
N VAL A 575 -24.36 -1.71 -13.46
CA VAL A 575 -25.24 -2.90 -13.48
C VAL A 575 -24.78 -3.98 -12.49
N TYR A 576 -23.48 -4.03 -12.21
CA TYR A 576 -22.87 -4.99 -11.29
C TYR A 576 -23.19 -4.73 -9.80
N MET A 577 -23.93 -3.67 -9.47
CA MET A 577 -24.22 -3.30 -8.08
C MET A 577 -24.85 -4.40 -7.24
N PRO A 578 -25.91 -5.10 -7.69
CA PRO A 578 -26.49 -6.17 -6.89
C PRO A 578 -25.47 -7.26 -6.56
N ALA A 579 -24.62 -7.60 -7.53
CA ALA A 579 -23.57 -8.61 -7.36
C ALA A 579 -22.44 -8.12 -6.42
N LEU A 580 -22.05 -6.84 -6.50
CA LEU A 580 -21.11 -6.25 -5.53
C LEU A 580 -21.69 -6.27 -4.11
N SER A 581 -22.95 -5.84 -3.95
CA SER A 581 -23.65 -5.90 -2.66
C SER A 581 -23.73 -7.33 -2.12
N ASP A 582 -23.85 -8.34 -2.99
CA ASP A 582 -23.86 -9.74 -2.58
C ASP A 582 -22.46 -10.23 -2.17
N MET A 583 -21.43 -9.93 -2.96
CA MET A 583 -20.02 -10.19 -2.64
C MET A 583 -19.66 -9.67 -1.24
N LEU A 584 -20.02 -8.41 -0.94
CA LEU A 584 -19.70 -7.76 0.34
C LEU A 584 -20.25 -8.53 1.54
N LYS A 585 -21.39 -9.21 1.41
CA LYS A 585 -21.95 -10.03 2.52
C LYS A 585 -21.02 -11.18 2.92
N HIS A 586 -20.19 -11.67 1.99
CA HIS A 586 -19.28 -12.79 2.22
C HIS A 586 -17.89 -12.34 2.70
N CYS A 587 -17.48 -11.09 2.45
CA CYS A 587 -16.15 -10.60 2.78
C CYS A 587 -15.96 -10.24 4.27
N LYS A 588 -15.95 -11.23 5.17
CA LYS A 588 -15.91 -11.01 6.63
C LYS A 588 -14.62 -10.39 7.17
N ARG A 589 -13.50 -10.57 6.45
CA ARG A 589 -12.17 -10.05 6.81
C ARG A 589 -11.81 -8.74 6.09
N LEU A 590 -12.74 -8.18 5.31
CA LEU A 590 -12.51 -6.94 4.58
C LEU A 590 -12.28 -5.79 5.56
N ARG A 591 -11.14 -5.12 5.43
CA ARG A 591 -10.71 -3.95 6.21
C ARG A 591 -10.80 -2.68 5.40
N ASP A 592 -10.45 -2.76 4.12
CA ASP A 592 -10.36 -1.61 3.23
C ASP A 592 -11.25 -1.80 2.01
N LEU A 593 -12.12 -0.84 1.75
CA LEU A 593 -12.89 -0.75 0.52
C LEU A 593 -12.63 0.59 -0.15
N ARG A 594 -12.10 0.55 -1.37
CA ARG A 594 -12.05 1.68 -2.29
C ARG A 594 -12.95 1.39 -3.48
N LEU A 595 -13.86 2.29 -3.80
CA LEU A 595 -14.71 2.20 -4.98
C LEU A 595 -14.70 3.51 -5.74
N GLU A 596 -14.28 3.44 -7.01
CA GLU A 596 -14.26 4.56 -7.93
C GLU A 596 -15.14 4.29 -9.15
N GLN A 597 -16.28 4.97 -9.24
CA GLN A 597 -17.23 4.70 -10.32
C GLN A 597 -18.03 5.97 -10.62
N PRO A 598 -17.97 6.53 -11.84
CA PRO A 598 -18.83 7.62 -12.25
C PRO A 598 -20.32 7.25 -12.14
N TYR A 599 -21.14 8.22 -11.75
CA TYR A 599 -22.61 8.09 -11.60
C TYR A 599 -23.03 7.04 -10.57
N PHE A 600 -22.13 6.64 -9.68
CA PHE A 600 -22.45 5.72 -8.60
C PHE A 600 -23.42 6.38 -7.60
N SER A 601 -24.49 5.65 -7.26
CA SER A 601 -25.43 6.05 -6.21
C SER A 601 -25.11 5.31 -4.91
N ALA A 602 -24.57 6.03 -3.93
CA ALA A 602 -24.27 5.53 -2.61
C ALA A 602 -25.56 5.51 -1.75
N ASN A 603 -26.41 4.53 -2.05
CA ASN A 603 -27.76 4.40 -1.46
C ASN A 603 -27.80 3.47 -0.24
N ALA A 604 -28.98 3.38 0.39
CA ALA A 604 -29.23 2.56 1.57
C ALA A 604 -28.92 1.07 1.37
N GLN A 605 -29.22 0.49 0.20
CA GLN A 605 -28.94 -0.92 -0.09
C GLN A 605 -27.44 -1.21 -0.11
N PHE A 606 -26.66 -0.34 -0.72
CA PHE A 606 -25.20 -0.44 -0.74
C PHE A 606 -24.62 -0.40 0.67
N PHE A 607 -25.00 0.60 1.48
CA PHE A 607 -24.52 0.74 2.84
C PHE A 607 -25.00 -0.38 3.77
N GLN A 608 -26.22 -0.89 3.59
CA GLN A 608 -26.73 -2.04 4.33
C GLN A 608 -25.92 -3.32 4.07
N ALA A 609 -25.53 -3.53 2.81
CA ALA A 609 -24.65 -4.64 2.43
C ALA A 609 -23.23 -4.44 3.00
N LEU A 610 -22.68 -3.23 2.92
CA LEU A 610 -21.37 -2.91 3.47
C LEU A 610 -21.31 -3.10 4.99
N SER A 611 -22.41 -2.83 5.71
CA SER A 611 -22.52 -3.11 7.14
C SER A 611 -22.42 -4.60 7.52
N GLN A 612 -22.41 -5.52 6.55
CA GLN A 612 -22.18 -6.96 6.78
C GLN A 612 -20.69 -7.33 6.83
N CYS A 613 -19.80 -6.35 6.66
CA CYS A 613 -18.35 -6.46 6.81
C CYS A 613 -17.93 -5.99 8.22
N PRO A 614 -17.88 -6.88 9.24
CA PRO A 614 -17.61 -6.47 10.62
C PRO A 614 -16.18 -5.96 10.84
N SER A 615 -15.24 -6.40 10.00
CA SER A 615 -13.82 -6.01 10.11
C SER A 615 -13.48 -4.70 9.38
N LEU A 616 -14.47 -4.03 8.79
CA LEU A 616 -14.23 -2.86 7.94
C LEU A 616 -13.69 -1.70 8.78
N GLN A 617 -12.57 -1.15 8.34
CA GLN A 617 -11.85 -0.05 9.00
C GLN A 617 -11.83 1.22 8.15
N ARG A 618 -11.73 1.08 6.83
CA ARG A 618 -11.47 2.20 5.93
C ARG A 618 -12.34 2.11 4.68
N LEU A 619 -13.07 3.18 4.40
CA LEU A 619 -13.94 3.33 3.24
C LEU A 619 -13.53 4.56 2.42
N CYS A 620 -13.28 4.37 1.13
CA CYS A 620 -13.10 5.44 0.17
C CYS A 620 -14.08 5.28 -1.01
N LEU A 621 -14.96 6.25 -1.20
CA LEU A 621 -15.83 6.34 -2.38
C LEU A 621 -15.43 7.54 -3.23
N VAL A 622 -15.21 7.32 -4.53
CA VAL A 622 -14.91 8.37 -5.50
C VAL A 622 -15.90 8.24 -6.65
N SER A 623 -16.76 9.24 -6.84
CA SER A 623 -17.81 9.16 -7.85
C SER A 623 -18.08 10.52 -8.49
N ARG A 624 -17.67 10.63 -9.76
CA ARG A 624 -18.03 11.79 -10.58
C ARG A 624 -19.52 11.77 -10.86
N SER A 625 -20.22 12.84 -10.50
CA SER A 625 -21.68 12.93 -10.64
C SER A 625 -22.42 11.82 -9.88
N GLY A 626 -21.82 11.27 -8.82
CA GLY A 626 -22.49 10.34 -7.91
C GLY A 626 -23.35 11.04 -6.89
N THR A 627 -24.29 10.29 -6.30
CA THR A 627 -25.18 10.77 -5.25
C THR A 627 -24.92 10.04 -3.93
N LEU A 628 -25.30 10.68 -2.82
CA LEU A 628 -25.14 10.16 -1.47
C LEU A 628 -26.46 10.23 -0.69
N GLN A 629 -26.77 9.20 0.09
CA GLN A 629 -27.86 9.24 1.07
C GLN A 629 -27.31 9.42 2.49
N PRO A 630 -27.37 10.63 3.10
CA PRO A 630 -26.77 10.92 4.40
C PRO A 630 -27.20 9.97 5.52
N ASP A 631 -28.49 9.67 5.62
CA ASP A 631 -29.03 8.80 6.68
C ASP A 631 -28.51 7.36 6.56
N ALA A 632 -28.29 6.88 5.34
CA ALA A 632 -27.70 5.56 5.10
C ALA A 632 -26.25 5.49 5.56
N VAL A 633 -25.48 6.56 5.35
CA VAL A 633 -24.08 6.67 5.83
C VAL A 633 -24.05 6.67 7.36
N LEU A 634 -24.93 7.44 8.00
CA LEU A 634 -25.04 7.47 9.47
C LEU A 634 -25.39 6.09 10.02
N ALA A 635 -26.41 5.42 9.47
CA ALA A 635 -26.80 4.07 9.87
C ALA A 635 -25.67 3.05 9.68
N PHE A 636 -24.92 3.14 8.58
CA PHE A 636 -23.74 2.31 8.36
C PHE A 636 -22.66 2.54 9.42
N MET A 637 -22.33 3.81 9.72
CA MET A 637 -21.32 4.15 10.70
C MET A 637 -21.69 3.70 12.12
N THR A 638 -22.98 3.74 12.47
CA THR A 638 -23.49 3.16 13.73
C THR A 638 -23.26 1.66 13.81
N ARG A 639 -23.47 0.92 12.71
CA ARG A 639 -23.32 -0.54 12.68
C ARG A 639 -21.85 -0.99 12.61
N CYS A 640 -21.01 -0.27 11.90
CA CYS A 640 -19.61 -0.60 11.70
C CYS A 640 -18.71 0.17 12.69
N LEU A 641 -18.56 -0.40 13.89
CA LEU A 641 -17.86 0.23 15.01
C LEU A 641 -16.35 0.40 14.79
N HIS A 642 -15.74 -0.44 13.94
CA HIS A 642 -14.30 -0.42 13.66
C HIS A 642 -13.90 0.56 12.55
N VAL A 643 -14.85 1.26 11.92
CA VAL A 643 -14.52 2.23 10.86
C VAL A 643 -13.83 3.45 11.48
N VAL A 644 -12.59 3.67 11.06
CA VAL A 644 -11.67 4.73 11.50
C VAL A 644 -11.39 5.74 10.38
N MET A 645 -11.73 5.41 9.14
CA MET A 645 -11.62 6.34 8.02
C MET A 645 -12.80 6.19 7.05
N CYS A 646 -13.41 7.32 6.69
CA CYS A 646 -14.54 7.39 5.76
C CYS A 646 -14.37 8.62 4.86
N HIS A 647 -13.87 8.40 3.63
CA HIS A 647 -13.71 9.46 2.64
C HIS A 647 -14.70 9.28 1.49
N LEU A 648 -15.55 10.27 1.28
CA LEU A 648 -16.61 10.25 0.27
C LEU A 648 -16.46 11.46 -0.63
N PHE A 649 -16.01 11.23 -1.87
CA PHE A 649 -15.84 12.24 -2.89
C PHE A 649 -16.88 12.05 -3.99
N THR A 650 -17.98 12.81 -3.94
CA THR A 650 -19.16 12.58 -4.80
C THR A 650 -19.55 13.84 -5.59
N GLY A 651 -20.68 13.81 -6.30
CA GLY A 651 -21.26 14.96 -7.00
C GLY A 651 -22.18 15.83 -6.13
N GLU A 652 -22.25 15.59 -4.83
CA GLU A 652 -23.11 16.33 -3.89
C GLU A 652 -22.68 17.79 -3.70
N SER A 653 -23.59 18.62 -3.18
CA SER A 653 -23.27 20.02 -2.86
C SER A 653 -22.31 20.13 -1.69
N LEU A 654 -21.50 21.20 -1.64
CA LEU A 654 -20.59 21.45 -0.52
C LEU A 654 -21.34 21.57 0.82
N ALA A 655 -22.55 22.13 0.82
CA ALA A 655 -23.38 22.26 2.01
C ALA A 655 -23.82 20.89 2.57
N THR A 656 -24.32 20.01 1.69
CA THR A 656 -24.69 18.62 2.04
C THR A 656 -23.49 17.87 2.61
N CYS A 657 -22.34 17.96 1.92
CA CYS A 657 -21.09 17.34 2.32
C CYS A 657 -20.64 17.79 3.73
N LYS A 658 -20.60 19.10 3.98
CA LYS A 658 -20.22 19.67 5.28
C LYS A 658 -21.18 19.26 6.40
N SER A 659 -22.48 19.29 6.14
CA SER A 659 -23.51 18.91 7.11
C SER A 659 -23.37 17.44 7.55
N LEU A 660 -23.17 16.52 6.59
CA LEU A 660 -22.98 15.11 6.90
C LEU A 660 -21.65 14.85 7.61
N GLN A 661 -20.55 15.48 7.16
CA GLN A 661 -19.25 15.35 7.83
C GLN A 661 -19.32 15.79 9.30
N GLN A 662 -19.95 16.94 9.56
CA GLN A 662 -20.14 17.44 10.93
C GLN A 662 -20.99 16.49 11.76
N SER A 663 -22.05 15.93 11.19
CA SER A 663 -22.92 14.96 11.87
C SER A 663 -22.15 13.70 12.28
N LEU A 664 -21.34 13.15 11.36
CA LEU A 664 -20.50 11.98 11.63
C LEU A 664 -19.46 12.22 12.72
N LEU A 665 -18.73 13.35 12.64
CA LEU A 665 -17.73 13.70 13.64
C LEU A 665 -18.38 13.92 15.01
N ARG A 666 -19.51 14.63 15.07
CA ARG A 666 -20.25 14.85 16.33
C ARG A 666 -20.73 13.54 16.96
N SER A 667 -21.20 12.60 16.16
CA SER A 667 -21.74 11.33 16.65
C SER A 667 -20.67 10.32 17.07
N PHE A 668 -19.51 10.28 16.42
CA PHE A 668 -18.58 9.15 16.55
C PHE A 668 -17.15 9.50 16.99
N GLN A 669 -16.70 10.74 16.91
CA GLN A 669 -15.30 11.09 17.20
C GLN A 669 -14.90 10.80 18.66
N ALA A 670 -15.83 10.97 19.62
CA ALA A 670 -15.55 10.76 21.03
C ALA A 670 -15.21 9.29 21.35
N GLU A 671 -15.94 8.35 20.76
CA GLU A 671 -15.69 6.90 20.92
C GLU A 671 -14.55 6.40 20.04
N ARG A 672 -14.29 7.11 18.92
CA ARG A 672 -13.30 6.74 17.91
C ARG A 672 -12.31 7.87 17.74
N PRO A 673 -11.31 8.01 18.63
CA PRO A 673 -10.39 9.15 18.60
C PRO A 673 -9.59 9.23 17.29
N ALA A 674 -9.30 8.09 16.69
CA ALA A 674 -8.62 8.00 15.39
C ALA A 674 -9.53 8.29 14.18
N LEU A 675 -10.84 8.52 14.36
CA LEU A 675 -11.76 8.69 13.24
C LEU A 675 -11.35 9.87 12.35
N ASN A 676 -11.23 9.62 11.05
CA ASN A 676 -10.97 10.61 10.02
C ASN A 676 -12.08 10.56 8.95
N VAL A 677 -12.89 11.61 8.89
CA VAL A 677 -14.03 11.71 7.98
C VAL A 677 -13.82 12.88 7.02
N ILE A 678 -13.94 12.59 5.73
CA ILE A 678 -13.87 13.59 4.67
C ILE A 678 -15.03 13.37 3.73
N ILE A 679 -15.91 14.36 3.62
CA ILE A 679 -17.02 14.33 2.67
C ILE A 679 -16.92 15.61 1.87
N PHE A 680 -16.64 15.47 0.58
CA PHE A 680 -16.32 16.62 -0.24
C PHE A 680 -16.77 16.44 -1.69
N PRO A 681 -17.24 17.50 -2.38
CA PRO A 681 -17.56 17.38 -3.80
C PRO A 681 -16.29 17.15 -4.64
N LEU A 682 -16.27 16.09 -5.45
CA LEU A 682 -15.09 15.66 -6.21
C LEU A 682 -14.57 16.74 -7.18
N LEU A 683 -15.46 17.54 -7.77
CA LEU A 683 -15.09 18.53 -8.80
C LEU A 683 -14.93 19.96 -8.25
N HIS A 684 -14.93 20.13 -6.93
CA HIS A 684 -14.80 21.43 -6.28
C HIS A 684 -13.34 21.92 -6.26
N GLU A 685 -13.12 23.22 -6.46
CA GLU A 685 -11.78 23.83 -6.57
C GLU A 685 -10.90 23.63 -5.32
N GLY A 686 -11.50 23.70 -4.14
CA GLY A 686 -10.81 23.45 -2.86
C GLY A 686 -10.44 21.99 -2.55
N LEU A 687 -10.65 21.04 -3.47
CA LEU A 687 -10.34 19.62 -3.20
C LEU A 687 -8.85 19.42 -2.86
N THR A 688 -7.95 20.14 -3.53
CA THR A 688 -6.50 20.02 -3.28
C THR A 688 -6.14 20.35 -1.83
N ASP A 689 -6.79 21.34 -1.23
CA ASP A 689 -6.58 21.70 0.18
C ASP A 689 -7.13 20.66 1.15
N VAL A 690 -8.23 20.00 0.78
CA VAL A 690 -8.77 18.89 1.56
C VAL A 690 -7.82 17.69 1.50
N ILE A 691 -7.29 17.36 0.32
CA ILE A 691 -6.33 16.27 0.12
C ILE A 691 -5.02 16.52 0.88
N ARG A 692 -4.61 17.79 0.98
CA ARG A 692 -3.44 18.25 1.73
C ARG A 692 -3.49 17.86 3.21
N ASP A 693 -4.67 17.96 3.82
CA ASP A 693 -4.85 17.76 5.26
C ASP A 693 -5.14 16.29 5.61
N VAL A 694 -5.19 15.39 4.62
CA VAL A 694 -5.39 13.96 4.84
C VAL A 694 -4.14 13.35 5.49
N PRO A 695 -4.29 12.60 6.60
CA PRO A 695 -3.17 11.85 7.15
C PRO A 695 -2.54 10.94 6.08
N LEU A 696 -1.21 11.03 5.90
CA LEU A 696 -0.51 10.31 4.84
C LEU A 696 -0.79 8.81 4.83
N VAL A 697 -0.97 8.18 6.00
CA VAL A 697 -1.34 6.76 6.11
C VAL A 697 -2.65 6.44 5.38
N HIS A 698 -3.64 7.34 5.38
CA HIS A 698 -4.90 7.15 4.65
C HIS A 698 -4.81 7.66 3.22
N LEU A 699 -4.08 8.75 2.99
CA LEU A 699 -3.90 9.29 1.66
C LEU A 699 -3.17 8.29 0.76
N ASP A 700 -2.01 7.84 1.23
CA ASP A 700 -1.14 6.94 0.48
C ASP A 700 -1.61 5.50 0.51
N GLU A 701 -2.40 5.00 1.46
CA GLU A 701 -2.82 3.58 1.47
C GLU A 701 -4.18 3.29 0.82
N ILE A 702 -5.10 4.26 0.79
CA ILE A 702 -6.46 4.01 0.30
C ILE A 702 -7.04 5.13 -0.57
N THR A 703 -6.80 6.40 -0.24
CA THR A 703 -7.49 7.51 -0.94
C THR A 703 -7.00 7.64 -2.38
N LEU A 704 -5.67 7.71 -2.56
CA LEU A 704 -5.06 7.74 -3.88
C LEU A 704 -5.06 6.34 -4.51
N PHE A 705 -5.42 6.27 -5.79
CA PHE A 705 -5.19 5.06 -6.57
C PHE A 705 -3.71 4.96 -6.93
N LYS A 706 -3.05 3.91 -6.46
CA LYS A 706 -1.70 3.54 -6.90
C LYS A 706 -1.52 2.04 -6.83
N SER A 707 -0.61 1.52 -7.64
CA SER A 707 -0.24 0.11 -7.56
C SER A 707 0.46 -0.14 -6.22
N ARG A 708 0.41 -1.36 -5.70
CA ARG A 708 1.21 -1.78 -4.52
C ARG A 708 2.27 -2.78 -4.87
N VAL A 709 2.26 -3.25 -6.11
CA VAL A 709 3.13 -4.33 -6.56
C VAL A 709 4.46 -3.73 -6.98
N ALA A 710 5.53 -4.08 -6.28
CA ALA A 710 6.90 -3.69 -6.59
C ALA A 710 7.16 -2.16 -6.68
N GLU A 711 6.31 -1.30 -6.09
CA GLU A 711 6.54 0.16 -6.08
C GLU A 711 7.67 0.59 -5.13
N GLU A 712 7.88 -0.16 -4.05
CA GLU A 712 8.94 0.08 -3.06
C GLU A 712 9.71 -1.22 -2.83
N PRO A 713 11.03 -1.15 -2.56
CA PRO A 713 11.82 -2.32 -2.23
C PRO A 713 11.37 -2.97 -0.92
N PRO A 714 11.38 -4.32 -0.84
CA PRO A 714 11.08 -5.02 0.40
C PRO A 714 12.11 -4.66 1.48
N ASN A 715 11.66 -4.52 2.73
CA ASN A 715 12.50 -4.31 3.92
C ASN A 715 13.41 -3.06 3.91
N LEU A 716 13.04 -2.01 3.17
CA LEU A 716 13.83 -0.78 3.09
C LEU A 716 14.10 -0.11 4.45
N TRP A 717 13.15 -0.24 5.39
CA TRP A 717 13.19 0.37 6.71
C TRP A 717 13.12 -0.66 7.86
N TRP A 718 13.09 -1.97 7.57
CA TRP A 718 12.78 -3.03 8.54
C TRP A 718 13.86 -4.11 8.60
#